data_AF-A0A957FSK1-F1
#
_entry.id   AF-A0A957FSK1-F1
#
_cell.length_a   1.000
_cell.length_b   1.000
_cell.length_c   1.000
_cell.angle_alpha   90.00
_cell.angle_beta   90.00
_cell.angle_gamma   90.00
#
_symmetry.space_group_name_H-M   'P 1'
#
loop_
_entity.id
_entity.type
_entity.pdbx_description
1 polymer ?
#
loop_
_entity_poly.entity_id
_entity_poly.type
_entity_poly.pdbx_seq_one_letter_code
_entity_poly.pdbx_strand_id
1 'polypeptide(L)'
;QAAPDDDILTTTHTAVRQTGSYEFTADIIQHTIPVADVTTIGRASQRQEMHLQGETNLQQDHLTMTLWAQGGTLLDEQSGLEVEVAEGRTRVRRPGEAWQTYSDFSEGFMPDGDFLTYLAGADDLTPLGTEGELTGYTYRLDGRRLTAVLRDQLTEELARTGELLPGQQVDLPTYMKELTGEGELWLAPTGLPVRQTVTLRFPEQDGVWIQTDIDVLFTDFGQPVQVTLLQAMAAPWLSGVIPAFLLGVLTVSGLVLTAVWLSRYQPDLAYRLFTALCIFSLLISPFYFVLRAEAATLVRADRLAQSEASQAPSDAASAQQEALQTQREHALRLRSPQTLAQIRADEGQDSDHDGYSDTQETLLGTNPAVADAPDFALLPHVRGLTSSTDTTDTDGDGLTDYEEILLGTNPDLPDTDADLIPDGEEIAGFTYNGQLWHTDPLEPDSNHDGLSDTQEWNDPDRFHPTWDLDQDGVPDLFDRDNDGDGVPDYLDTSPFTKSDTRYDADNPFSFALQGLTPGERVNVEIQLRPDNPDHLWYALKQLDWPRDTRGQIKDVDGSRDDVSLVPMLEITMPEATTNLPTAVPSLPVTVHPTENLRQNGLTPTGGQGILRQQGDDIILTDANFETGGSLILRTGSCLEPGDIVREGIAITSNGKFVIGEFADLSLRQLSQGGYTLQMYRFDQRVMYGCGNIYPRPYNGADDSRMIDVDELSAYNISVRDTAVGEQAGQVMYVPLHLMVDDPAQLTVKTNSDEVIGGRVGFRALIPYQAAAQWGEAHQVRLVWAVQMKLDEMCVERTPFLQFEGGCGRTVNNLNTLIHSYDDAWRLTGFNVYEEIEVEHAIIYEDPAVDEDVHDDLTLTALADGLDYTFMAGRTDAETGQRDMTIDEIARRFDHTTNDTVTEAERWRLPDTLGVVTSTHESLTFLARDSSALTTAVLDDHFTPAWSTNDP
;
A
#
# COMPACT_ATOMS: atom_id res chain seq x y z
N GLN A 1 -17.97 23.28 41.53
CA GLN A 1 -19.40 23.46 41.19
C GLN A 1 -19.45 23.37 39.68
N ALA A 2 -19.75 22.19 39.14
CA ALA A 2 -19.97 22.03 37.71
C ALA A 2 -21.27 22.76 37.34
N ALA A 3 -21.32 23.34 36.14
CA ALA A 3 -22.49 24.03 35.62
C ALA A 3 -23.67 23.03 35.47
N PRO A 4 -24.94 23.49 35.55
CA PRO A 4 -26.12 22.62 35.44
C PRO A 4 -26.26 21.85 34.10
N ASP A 5 -25.39 22.10 33.12
CA ASP A 5 -25.49 21.56 31.76
C ASP A 5 -24.75 20.20 31.57
N ASP A 6 -23.71 19.88 32.37
CA ASP A 6 -23.02 18.55 32.36
C ASP A 6 -23.90 17.41 32.90
N ASP A 7 -24.95 17.74 33.67
CA ASP A 7 -25.84 16.78 34.33
C ASP A 7 -26.77 16.10 33.31
N ILE A 8 -27.12 16.77 32.21
CA ILE A 8 -28.08 16.27 31.22
C ILE A 8 -27.49 15.15 30.37
N LEU A 9 -26.31 15.35 29.78
CA LEU A 9 -25.64 14.33 28.96
C LEU A 9 -25.32 13.07 29.79
N THR A 10 -24.80 13.26 31.00
CA THR A 10 -24.50 12.18 31.93
C THR A 10 -25.77 11.44 32.36
N THR A 11 -26.87 12.16 32.62
CA THR A 11 -28.17 11.56 32.97
C THR A 11 -28.78 10.80 31.81
N THR A 12 -28.74 11.33 30.58
CA THR A 12 -29.25 10.64 29.38
C THR A 12 -28.44 9.38 29.09
N HIS A 13 -27.11 9.45 29.09
CA HIS A 13 -26.26 8.27 28.90
C HIS A 13 -26.51 7.19 29.97
N THR A 14 -26.67 7.61 31.24
CA THR A 14 -27.02 6.69 32.34
C THR A 14 -28.41 6.08 32.18
N ALA A 15 -29.41 6.87 31.74
CA ALA A 15 -30.77 6.41 31.52
C ALA A 15 -30.85 5.36 30.40
N VAL A 16 -30.10 5.55 29.31
CA VAL A 16 -30.07 4.59 28.19
C VAL A 16 -29.38 3.28 28.57
N ARG A 17 -28.24 3.35 29.30
CA ARG A 17 -27.60 2.13 29.82
C ARG A 17 -28.49 1.37 30.81
N GLN A 18 -29.36 2.06 31.54
CA GLN A 18 -30.34 1.43 32.43
C GLN A 18 -31.50 0.76 31.69
N THR A 19 -31.89 1.27 30.50
CA THR A 19 -32.92 0.63 29.67
C THR A 19 -32.40 -0.63 28.97
N GLY A 20 -31.10 -0.71 28.69
CA GLY A 20 -30.40 -1.93 28.27
C GLY A 20 -30.44 -2.27 26.78
N SER A 21 -31.45 -1.83 26.03
CA SER A 21 -31.54 -2.00 24.57
C SER A 21 -32.36 -0.88 23.92
N TYR A 22 -32.17 -0.66 22.62
CA TYR A 22 -33.01 0.21 21.80
C TYR A 22 -33.00 -0.24 20.32
N GLU A 23 -34.05 0.12 19.59
CA GLU A 23 -34.11 0.03 18.13
C GLU A 23 -33.73 1.37 17.50
N PHE A 24 -33.16 1.34 16.30
CA PHE A 24 -32.77 2.54 15.57
C PHE A 24 -33.03 2.44 14.07
N THR A 25 -33.23 3.61 13.48
CA THR A 25 -33.03 3.85 12.05
C THR A 25 -32.04 4.98 11.90
N ALA A 26 -31.07 4.83 11.01
CA ALA A 26 -30.03 5.82 10.80
C ALA A 26 -29.74 6.05 9.32
N ASP A 27 -29.57 7.31 8.95
CA ASP A 27 -29.08 7.74 7.65
C ASP A 27 -27.67 8.29 7.84
N ILE A 28 -26.71 7.75 7.10
CA ILE A 28 -25.30 8.14 7.17
C ILE A 28 -24.87 8.63 5.81
N ILE A 29 -24.39 9.86 5.77
CA ILE A 29 -23.97 10.55 4.56
C ILE A 29 -22.50 10.91 4.73
N GLN A 30 -21.64 10.26 3.97
CA GLN A 30 -20.21 10.57 3.94
C GLN A 30 -19.89 11.40 2.70
N HIS A 31 -19.19 12.51 2.89
CA HIS A 31 -18.64 13.39 1.88
C HIS A 31 -17.13 13.21 1.85
N THR A 32 -16.61 12.79 0.70
CA THR A 32 -15.18 12.72 0.41
C THR A 32 -14.84 13.85 -0.54
N ILE A 33 -14.19 14.89 -0.03
CA ILE A 33 -13.88 16.11 -0.77
C ILE A 33 -12.39 16.09 -1.10
N PRO A 34 -11.98 15.91 -2.37
CA PRO A 34 -10.59 16.04 -2.75
C PRO A 34 -10.06 17.39 -2.33
N VAL A 35 -8.99 17.36 -1.54
CA VAL A 35 -8.20 18.55 -1.25
C VAL A 35 -7.49 18.92 -2.54
N ALA A 36 -7.23 20.21 -2.81
CA ALA A 36 -6.55 20.63 -4.04
C ALA A 36 -5.06 20.27 -3.98
N ASP A 37 -4.78 18.99 -4.22
CA ASP A 37 -3.48 18.35 -4.23
C ASP A 37 -3.10 17.91 -5.65
N VAL A 38 -1.82 17.67 -5.87
CA VAL A 38 -1.22 17.22 -7.11
C VAL A 38 -1.76 15.86 -7.56
N THR A 39 -2.10 14.98 -6.61
CA THR A 39 -2.73 13.67 -6.89
C THR A 39 -4.21 13.76 -7.24
N THR A 40 -4.86 14.89 -6.92
CA THR A 40 -6.30 15.11 -7.08
C THR A 40 -6.63 16.17 -8.12
N ILE A 41 -5.65 16.64 -8.90
CA ILE A 41 -5.86 17.58 -10.00
C ILE A 41 -6.90 17.00 -10.96
N GLY A 42 -8.06 17.67 -11.05
CA GLY A 42 -9.19 17.24 -11.88
C GLY A 42 -10.16 16.26 -11.21
N ARG A 43 -9.90 15.80 -9.96
CA ARG A 43 -10.81 14.95 -9.19
C ARG A 43 -11.96 15.75 -8.55
N ALA A 44 -13.05 15.04 -8.30
CA ALA A 44 -14.34 15.56 -7.90
C ALA A 44 -14.72 15.13 -6.47
N SER A 45 -15.50 15.95 -5.74
CA SER A 45 -16.05 15.50 -4.45
C SER A 45 -17.03 14.35 -4.65
N GLN A 46 -16.84 13.28 -3.90
CA GLN A 46 -17.70 12.11 -3.86
C GLN A 46 -18.58 12.16 -2.60
N ARG A 47 -19.80 11.62 -2.68
CA ARG A 47 -20.67 11.46 -1.51
C ARG A 47 -21.23 10.05 -1.53
N GLN A 48 -21.12 9.35 -0.41
CA GLN A 48 -21.68 8.04 -0.18
C GLN A 48 -22.81 8.17 0.83
N GLU A 49 -23.89 7.42 0.63
CA GLU A 49 -25.06 7.42 1.51
C GLU A 49 -25.38 5.99 1.88
N MET A 50 -25.67 5.79 3.16
CA MET A 50 -25.96 4.52 3.77
C MET A 50 -27.21 4.65 4.62
N HIS A 51 -28.14 3.71 4.47
CA HIS A 51 -29.30 3.59 5.34
C HIS A 51 -29.13 2.37 6.23
N LEU A 52 -29.41 2.53 7.50
CA LEU A 52 -29.27 1.50 8.51
C LEU A 52 -30.58 1.36 9.30
N GLN A 53 -30.94 0.12 9.58
CA GLN A 53 -32.02 -0.20 10.51
C GLN A 53 -31.59 -1.37 11.37
N GLY A 54 -31.73 -1.27 12.68
CA GLY A 54 -31.26 -2.31 13.56
C GLY A 54 -31.67 -2.15 15.02
N GLU A 55 -31.15 -3.04 15.84
CA GLU A 55 -31.27 -3.01 17.29
C GLU A 55 -29.89 -3.14 17.93
N THR A 56 -29.68 -2.42 19.03
CA THR A 56 -28.49 -2.59 19.86
C THR A 56 -28.88 -2.99 21.28
N ASN A 57 -28.15 -3.96 21.83
CA ASN A 57 -28.28 -4.43 23.21
C ASN A 57 -26.99 -4.16 23.97
N LEU A 58 -27.00 -3.06 24.71
CA LEU A 58 -25.87 -2.54 25.48
C LEU A 58 -25.50 -3.38 26.71
N GLN A 59 -26.34 -4.37 27.09
CA GLN A 59 -26.02 -5.30 28.19
C GLN A 59 -25.33 -6.57 27.71
N GLN A 60 -25.48 -6.88 26.42
CA GLN A 60 -24.97 -8.11 25.80
C GLN A 60 -23.88 -7.83 24.76
N ASP A 61 -23.50 -6.56 24.55
CA ASP A 61 -22.57 -6.11 23.51
C ASP A 61 -22.93 -6.75 22.15
N HIS A 62 -24.23 -6.65 21.81
CA HIS A 62 -24.83 -7.28 20.64
C HIS A 62 -25.57 -6.27 19.78
N LEU A 63 -25.17 -6.15 18.52
CA LEU A 63 -25.78 -5.28 17.52
C LEU A 63 -26.24 -6.15 16.34
N THR A 64 -27.49 -5.98 15.93
CA THR A 64 -27.97 -6.52 14.65
C THR A 64 -28.52 -5.38 13.82
N MET A 65 -28.15 -5.34 12.54
CA MET A 65 -28.62 -4.29 11.63
C MET A 65 -28.69 -4.78 10.20
N THR A 66 -29.50 -4.11 9.40
CA THR A 66 -29.49 -4.20 7.95
C THR A 66 -28.95 -2.89 7.39
N LEU A 67 -27.99 -2.99 6.49
CA LEU A 67 -27.30 -1.89 5.83
C LEU A 67 -27.68 -1.87 4.34
N TRP A 68 -28.11 -0.70 3.85
CA TRP A 68 -28.33 -0.45 2.42
C TRP A 68 -27.34 0.62 1.94
N ALA A 69 -26.51 0.29 0.95
CA ALA A 69 -25.54 1.18 0.32
C ALA A 69 -25.57 1.01 -1.22
N GLN A 70 -25.04 1.99 -1.97
CA GLN A 70 -24.75 1.88 -3.42
C GLN A 70 -25.92 1.36 -4.30
N GLY A 71 -27.15 1.81 -4.04
CA GLY A 71 -28.32 1.48 -4.86
C GLY A 71 -29.26 0.41 -4.30
N GLY A 72 -29.00 -0.13 -3.10
CA GLY A 72 -30.00 -0.86 -2.32
C GLY A 72 -31.12 0.06 -1.81
N THR A 73 -32.33 -0.47 -1.61
CA THR A 73 -33.49 0.33 -1.16
C THR A 73 -34.22 -0.35 0.00
N LEU A 74 -34.80 0.47 0.90
CA LEU A 74 -35.70 -0.01 1.95
C LEU A 74 -36.98 -0.71 1.41
N LEU A 75 -37.29 -0.54 0.11
CA LEU A 75 -38.42 -1.18 -0.55
C LEU A 75 -38.10 -2.57 -1.10
N ASP A 76 -36.81 -2.95 -1.13
CA ASP A 76 -36.32 -4.27 -1.53
C ASP A 76 -35.44 -4.85 -0.41
N GLU A 77 -36.07 -5.57 0.51
CA GLU A 77 -35.39 -6.23 1.65
C GLU A 77 -34.27 -7.18 1.20
N GLN A 78 -34.29 -7.69 -0.06
CA GLN A 78 -33.22 -8.56 -0.57
C GLN A 78 -31.94 -7.80 -0.98
N SER A 79 -32.02 -6.48 -1.08
CA SER A 79 -30.89 -5.61 -1.47
C SER A 79 -30.03 -5.14 -0.29
N GLY A 80 -30.44 -5.42 0.95
CA GLY A 80 -29.71 -5.06 2.16
C GLY A 80 -28.65 -6.10 2.57
N LEU A 81 -27.60 -5.65 3.22
CA LEU A 81 -26.61 -6.51 3.90
C LEU A 81 -27.01 -6.66 5.37
N GLU A 82 -27.20 -7.89 5.82
CA GLU A 82 -27.45 -8.18 7.22
C GLU A 82 -26.11 -8.26 7.96
N VAL A 83 -26.01 -7.54 9.07
CA VAL A 83 -24.81 -7.38 9.87
C VAL A 83 -25.13 -7.76 11.31
N GLU A 84 -24.26 -8.57 11.90
CA GLU A 84 -24.31 -8.96 13.30
C GLU A 84 -22.95 -8.73 13.94
N VAL A 85 -22.90 -7.90 14.98
CA VAL A 85 -21.72 -7.69 15.82
C VAL A 85 -22.00 -8.32 17.18
N ALA A 86 -21.21 -9.33 17.54
CA ALA A 86 -21.33 -10.07 18.79
C ALA A 86 -19.95 -10.52 19.27
N GLU A 87 -19.66 -10.39 20.57
CA GLU A 87 -18.40 -10.88 21.17
C GLU A 87 -17.13 -10.37 20.44
N GLY A 88 -17.13 -9.11 19.99
CA GLY A 88 -16.02 -8.51 19.24
C GLY A 88 -15.80 -9.07 17.84
N ARG A 89 -16.79 -9.76 17.26
CA ARG A 89 -16.75 -10.30 15.89
C ARG A 89 -17.90 -9.76 15.05
N THR A 90 -17.56 -9.30 13.85
CA THR A 90 -18.54 -8.86 12.86
C THR A 90 -18.82 -9.97 11.86
N ARG A 91 -20.09 -10.30 11.67
CA ARG A 91 -20.58 -11.24 10.67
C ARG A 91 -21.51 -10.53 9.71
N VAL A 92 -21.39 -10.85 8.42
CA VAL A 92 -22.19 -10.25 7.36
C VAL A 92 -22.76 -11.35 6.47
N ARG A 93 -23.98 -11.13 5.94
CA ARG A 93 -24.55 -11.95 4.86
C ARG A 93 -25.50 -11.15 3.98
N ARG A 94 -25.76 -11.64 2.77
CA ARG A 94 -26.95 -11.26 2.02
C ARG A 94 -28.15 -12.14 2.41
N PRO A 95 -29.39 -11.66 2.28
CA PRO A 95 -30.58 -12.44 2.55
C PRO A 95 -30.59 -13.76 1.77
N GLY A 96 -30.47 -14.88 2.48
CA GLY A 96 -30.45 -16.24 1.90
C GLY A 96 -29.07 -16.87 1.72
N GLU A 97 -27.97 -16.16 2.03
CA GLU A 97 -26.59 -16.66 2.00
C GLU A 97 -26.10 -17.09 3.39
N ALA A 98 -24.94 -17.77 3.43
CA ALA A 98 -24.27 -18.12 4.67
C ALA A 98 -23.56 -16.91 5.29
N TRP A 99 -23.46 -16.88 6.62
CA TRP A 99 -22.71 -15.85 7.34
C TRP A 99 -21.21 -15.95 7.04
N GLN A 100 -20.61 -14.80 6.77
CA GLN A 100 -19.18 -14.62 6.56
C GLN A 100 -18.62 -13.68 7.64
N THR A 101 -17.40 -13.95 8.11
CA THR A 101 -16.73 -13.12 9.12
C THR A 101 -15.96 -12.00 8.44
N TYR A 102 -16.08 -10.77 8.94
CA TYR A 102 -15.37 -9.59 8.45
C TYR A 102 -14.69 -8.84 9.60
N SER A 103 -13.73 -7.99 9.25
CA SER A 103 -13.22 -6.96 10.16
C SER A 103 -14.35 -6.00 10.55
N ASP A 104 -14.38 -5.55 11.80
CA ASP A 104 -15.41 -4.64 12.27
C ASP A 104 -15.31 -3.29 11.55
N PHE A 105 -16.33 -2.99 10.75
CA PHE A 105 -16.44 -1.73 10.00
C PHE A 105 -17.40 -0.76 10.68
N SER A 106 -18.12 -1.19 11.73
CA SER A 106 -19.07 -0.35 12.46
C SER A 106 -18.36 0.73 13.28
N GLU A 107 -17.09 0.51 13.67
CA GLU A 107 -16.25 1.50 14.37
C GLU A 107 -16.12 2.84 13.63
N GLY A 108 -16.25 2.84 12.29
CA GLY A 108 -16.12 4.04 11.46
C GLY A 108 -17.30 5.02 11.56
N PHE A 109 -18.46 4.57 12.04
CA PHE A 109 -19.67 5.40 12.08
C PHE A 109 -20.60 5.14 13.28
N MET A 110 -20.39 4.05 14.03
CA MET A 110 -21.12 3.67 15.24
C MET A 110 -20.14 3.05 16.25
N PRO A 111 -19.35 3.87 16.98
CA PRO A 111 -18.35 3.38 17.93
C PRO A 111 -18.99 2.48 19.00
N ASP A 112 -18.37 1.34 19.29
CA ASP A 112 -18.90 0.29 20.19
C ASP A 112 -20.29 -0.25 19.80
N GLY A 113 -20.72 -0.06 18.55
CA GLY A 113 -22.08 -0.44 18.13
C GLY A 113 -23.18 0.38 18.83
N ASP A 114 -22.86 1.60 19.30
CA ASP A 114 -23.81 2.54 19.92
C ASP A 114 -23.64 3.98 19.38
N PHE A 115 -24.68 4.52 18.72
CA PHE A 115 -24.68 5.91 18.24
C PHE A 115 -24.60 6.94 19.37
N LEU A 116 -25.02 6.58 20.58
CA LEU A 116 -24.98 7.48 21.73
C LEU A 116 -23.57 7.61 22.33
N THR A 117 -22.62 6.77 21.90
CA THR A 117 -21.19 6.88 22.26
C THR A 117 -20.61 8.23 21.87
N TYR A 118 -21.09 8.87 20.79
CA TYR A 118 -20.67 10.22 20.39
C TYR A 118 -20.91 11.29 21.46
N LEU A 119 -21.91 11.09 22.35
CA LEU A 119 -22.18 12.01 23.45
C LEU A 119 -21.05 12.04 24.50
N ALA A 120 -20.19 11.01 24.54
CA ALA A 120 -18.99 11.02 25.38
C ALA A 120 -17.97 12.09 24.97
N GLY A 121 -17.94 12.43 23.67
CA GLY A 121 -17.14 13.51 23.11
C GLY A 121 -17.81 14.88 23.15
N ALA A 122 -19.06 14.98 23.62
CA ALA A 122 -19.84 16.20 23.54
C ALA A 122 -19.43 17.26 24.58
N ASP A 123 -19.41 18.52 24.15
CA ASP A 123 -19.22 19.70 24.99
C ASP A 123 -20.03 20.91 24.49
N ASP A 124 -20.00 22.00 25.26
CA ASP A 124 -20.73 23.25 24.97
C ASP A 124 -22.23 23.04 24.67
N LEU A 125 -22.92 22.32 25.57
CA LEU A 125 -24.33 22.01 25.42
C LEU A 125 -25.18 23.29 25.50
N THR A 126 -25.89 23.63 24.43
CA THR A 126 -26.78 24.80 24.40
C THR A 126 -28.23 24.41 24.08
N PRO A 127 -29.24 24.97 24.80
CA PRO A 127 -30.63 24.66 24.52
C PRO A 127 -31.08 25.19 23.15
N LEU A 128 -31.66 24.32 22.32
CA LEU A 128 -32.16 24.65 20.99
C LEU A 128 -33.65 25.09 21.01
N GLY A 129 -34.41 24.60 21.99
CA GLY A 129 -35.84 24.90 22.17
C GLY A 129 -36.68 23.65 22.43
N THR A 130 -38.00 23.77 22.26
CA THR A 130 -38.94 22.64 22.41
C THR A 130 -39.73 22.40 21.13
N GLU A 131 -39.84 21.14 20.72
CA GLU A 131 -40.64 20.69 19.58
C GLU A 131 -41.73 19.75 20.10
N GLY A 132 -42.97 20.24 20.22
CA GLY A 132 -44.03 19.50 20.90
C GLY A 132 -43.70 19.29 22.39
N GLU A 133 -43.57 18.03 22.81
CA GLU A 133 -43.11 17.65 24.17
C GLU A 133 -41.60 17.36 24.24
N LEU A 134 -40.87 17.44 23.11
CA LEU A 134 -39.44 17.18 23.06
C LEU A 134 -38.64 18.43 23.44
N THR A 135 -37.50 18.22 24.09
CA THR A 135 -36.53 19.28 24.40
C THR A 135 -35.24 19.04 23.61
N GLY A 136 -34.81 20.03 22.84
CA GLY A 136 -33.63 19.95 21.97
C GLY A 136 -32.42 20.66 22.55
N TYR A 137 -31.25 20.07 22.30
CA TYR A 137 -29.93 20.61 22.65
C TYR A 137 -29.00 20.49 21.45
N THR A 138 -28.08 21.44 21.28
CA THR A 138 -26.93 21.28 20.39
C THR A 138 -25.64 21.21 21.20
N TYR A 139 -24.64 20.51 20.67
CA TYR A 139 -23.33 20.32 21.28
C TYR A 139 -22.24 20.34 20.21
N ARG A 140 -21.03 20.65 20.64
CA ARG A 140 -19.81 20.42 19.85
C ARG A 140 -19.22 19.07 20.25
N LEU A 141 -18.52 18.42 19.32
CA LEU A 141 -17.89 17.11 19.53
C LEU A 141 -16.37 17.26 19.40
N ASP A 142 -15.66 16.85 20.44
CA ASP A 142 -14.20 16.85 20.52
C ASP A 142 -13.68 15.40 20.51
N GLY A 143 -12.95 15.04 19.45
CA GLY A 143 -12.33 13.74 19.26
C GLY A 143 -11.37 13.34 20.38
N ARG A 144 -10.70 14.29 21.06
CA ARG A 144 -9.81 13.99 22.20
C ARG A 144 -10.58 13.52 23.42
N ARG A 145 -11.80 14.04 23.62
CA ARG A 145 -12.68 13.62 24.71
C ARG A 145 -13.30 12.25 24.40
N LEU A 146 -13.75 12.06 23.16
CA LEU A 146 -14.28 10.78 22.68
C LEU A 146 -13.24 9.66 22.81
N THR A 147 -12.02 9.90 22.29
CA THR A 147 -10.93 8.91 22.34
C THR A 147 -10.44 8.63 23.75
N ALA A 148 -10.51 9.59 24.69
CA ALA A 148 -10.18 9.31 26.08
C ALA A 148 -11.16 8.29 26.70
N VAL A 149 -12.46 8.43 26.42
CA VAL A 149 -13.49 7.51 26.94
C VAL A 149 -13.37 6.12 26.29
N LEU A 150 -13.23 6.07 24.96
CA LEU A 150 -13.04 4.81 24.23
C LEU A 150 -11.77 4.08 24.67
N ARG A 151 -10.66 4.83 24.87
CA ARG A 151 -9.41 4.28 25.39
C ARG A 151 -9.61 3.66 26.77
N ASP A 152 -10.29 4.37 27.68
CA ASP A 152 -10.50 3.88 29.05
C ASP A 152 -11.37 2.61 29.06
N GLN A 153 -12.40 2.54 28.21
CA GLN A 153 -13.26 1.36 28.04
C GLN A 153 -12.48 0.16 27.50
N LEU A 154 -11.76 0.34 26.39
CA LEU A 154 -10.93 -0.70 25.79
C LEU A 154 -9.81 -1.16 26.72
N THR A 155 -9.22 -0.23 27.48
CA THR A 155 -8.22 -0.54 28.51
C THR A 155 -8.81 -1.40 29.64
N GLU A 156 -10.03 -1.09 30.11
CA GLU A 156 -10.72 -1.85 31.14
C GLU A 156 -11.10 -3.25 30.65
N GLU A 157 -11.56 -3.37 29.40
CA GLU A 157 -11.89 -4.65 28.77
C GLU A 157 -10.65 -5.54 28.61
N LEU A 158 -9.59 -5.03 28.00
CA LEU A 158 -8.34 -5.77 27.82
C LEU A 158 -7.69 -6.12 29.17
N ALA A 159 -7.86 -5.28 30.20
CA ALA A 159 -7.43 -5.61 31.56
C ALA A 159 -8.29 -6.70 32.21
N ARG A 160 -9.60 -6.77 31.88
CA ARG A 160 -10.55 -7.79 32.35
C ARG A 160 -10.33 -9.14 31.68
N THR A 161 -10.02 -9.15 30.37
CA THR A 161 -9.70 -10.36 29.59
C THR A 161 -8.27 -10.87 29.85
N GLY A 162 -7.41 -10.03 30.43
CA GLY A 162 -6.01 -10.35 30.74
C GLY A 162 -5.06 -10.13 29.56
N GLU A 163 -5.53 -9.45 28.52
CA GLU A 163 -4.82 -9.15 27.27
C GLU A 163 -4.00 -7.85 27.36
N LEU A 164 -4.25 -6.98 28.36
CA LEU A 164 -3.48 -5.76 28.59
C LEU A 164 -2.30 -5.97 29.58
N LEU A 165 -1.07 -5.80 29.10
CA LEU A 165 0.13 -5.93 29.93
C LEU A 165 0.35 -4.71 30.86
N PRO A 166 0.92 -4.88 32.08
CA PRO A 166 1.17 -3.75 32.98
C PRO A 166 2.13 -2.70 32.38
N GLY A 167 1.60 -1.51 32.10
CA GLY A 167 2.36 -0.39 31.52
C GLY A 167 2.20 -0.21 30.01
N GLN A 168 1.46 -1.09 29.33
CA GLN A 168 0.91 -0.78 28.01
C GLN A 168 -0.18 0.28 28.13
N GLN A 169 -0.18 1.21 27.18
CA GLN A 169 -1.27 2.15 26.98
C GLN A 169 -1.94 1.77 25.69
N VAL A 170 -3.26 1.62 25.74
CA VAL A 170 -4.08 1.54 24.54
C VAL A 170 -3.99 2.91 23.86
N ASP A 171 -3.59 2.93 22.60
CA ASP A 171 -3.64 4.15 21.81
C ASP A 171 -4.58 3.98 20.63
N LEU A 172 -5.38 5.02 20.38
CA LEU A 172 -6.35 5.04 19.29
C LEU A 172 -5.78 5.82 18.11
N PRO A 173 -6.25 5.54 16.87
CA PRO A 173 -5.77 6.20 15.66
C PRO A 173 -5.78 7.72 15.76
N THR A 174 -4.75 8.37 15.20
CA THR A 174 -4.59 9.85 15.26
C THR A 174 -5.79 10.59 14.69
N TYR A 175 -6.41 10.05 13.63
CA TYR A 175 -7.58 10.69 13.01
C TYR A 175 -8.79 10.79 13.93
N MET A 176 -8.95 9.88 14.90
CA MET A 176 -10.02 9.97 15.90
C MET A 176 -9.73 11.03 16.97
N LYS A 177 -8.45 11.28 17.28
CA LYS A 177 -8.03 12.32 18.25
C LYS A 177 -8.24 13.73 17.69
N GLU A 178 -8.15 13.88 16.37
CA GLU A 178 -8.29 15.14 15.65
C GLU A 178 -9.68 15.32 15.03
N LEU A 179 -10.54 14.31 15.15
CA LEU A 179 -11.95 14.38 14.80
C LEU A 179 -12.61 15.58 15.48
N THR A 180 -13.34 16.36 14.71
CA THR A 180 -14.22 17.40 15.24
C THR A 180 -15.64 17.16 14.77
N GLY A 181 -16.61 17.64 15.51
CA GLY A 181 -17.99 17.55 15.06
C GLY A 181 -18.91 18.49 15.79
N GLU A 182 -20.16 18.48 15.36
CA GLU A 182 -21.26 19.18 16.00
C GLU A 182 -22.47 18.25 15.94
N GLY A 183 -23.38 18.37 16.92
CA GLY A 183 -24.54 17.52 16.96
C GLY A 183 -25.74 18.18 17.60
N GLU A 184 -26.89 17.56 17.35
CA GLU A 184 -28.16 17.88 17.96
C GLU A 184 -28.73 16.64 18.66
N LEU A 185 -29.33 16.85 19.83
CA LEU A 185 -29.95 15.80 20.64
C LEU A 185 -31.34 16.24 21.07
N TRP A 186 -32.34 15.42 20.76
CA TRP A 186 -33.73 15.65 21.13
C TRP A 186 -34.20 14.61 22.14
N LEU A 187 -34.62 15.09 23.31
CA LEU A 187 -35.03 14.25 24.43
C LEU A 187 -36.54 14.29 24.64
N ALA A 188 -37.13 13.13 24.93
CA ALA A 188 -38.49 13.02 25.43
C ALA A 188 -38.60 13.55 26.88
N PRO A 189 -39.82 13.82 27.39
CA PRO A 189 -40.03 14.18 28.80
C PRO A 189 -39.48 13.14 29.81
N THR A 190 -39.29 11.89 29.35
CA THR A 190 -38.70 10.80 30.13
C THR A 190 -37.18 10.89 30.25
N GLY A 191 -36.52 11.79 29.50
CA GLY A 191 -35.07 11.94 29.44
C GLY A 191 -34.36 11.00 28.45
N LEU A 192 -35.11 10.16 27.74
CA LEU A 192 -34.59 9.27 26.70
C LEU A 192 -34.46 9.99 25.35
N PRO A 193 -33.42 9.68 24.54
CA PRO A 193 -33.23 10.27 23.24
C PRO A 193 -34.28 9.75 22.24
N VAL A 194 -34.78 10.64 21.41
CA VAL A 194 -35.74 10.33 20.32
C VAL A 194 -35.08 10.54 18.96
N ARG A 195 -34.21 11.56 18.85
CA ARG A 195 -33.45 11.89 17.64
C ARG A 195 -32.07 12.41 18.02
N GLN A 196 -31.06 11.98 17.28
CA GLN A 196 -29.70 12.53 17.34
C GLN A 196 -29.22 12.81 15.92
N THR A 197 -28.63 13.97 15.71
CA THR A 197 -27.89 14.27 14.49
C THR A 197 -26.44 14.54 14.87
N VAL A 198 -25.49 13.98 14.14
CA VAL A 198 -24.05 14.16 14.37
C VAL A 198 -23.38 14.44 13.03
N THR A 199 -22.75 15.61 12.92
CA THR A 199 -21.84 15.93 11.82
C THR A 199 -20.42 15.73 12.31
N LEU A 200 -19.75 14.73 11.78
CA LEU A 200 -18.36 14.39 12.02
C LEU A 200 -17.49 14.93 10.91
N ARG A 201 -16.32 15.44 11.25
CA ARG A 201 -15.31 15.94 10.31
C ARG A 201 -13.98 15.36 10.70
N PHE A 202 -13.54 14.40 9.90
CA PHE A 202 -12.25 13.76 10.06
C PHE A 202 -11.16 14.70 9.55
N PRO A 203 -9.94 14.64 10.11
CA PRO A 203 -8.79 15.29 9.50
C PRO A 203 -8.55 14.72 8.08
N GLU A 204 -7.79 15.46 7.27
CA GLU A 204 -7.39 15.02 5.93
C GLU A 204 -6.77 13.62 5.96
N GLN A 205 -7.23 12.75 5.06
CA GLN A 205 -6.66 11.42 4.82
C GLN A 205 -6.45 11.28 3.33
N ASP A 206 -5.26 10.90 2.88
CA ASP A 206 -4.95 10.59 1.48
C ASP A 206 -5.43 11.63 0.45
N GLY A 207 -5.22 12.92 0.73
CA GLY A 207 -5.61 14.01 -0.16
C GLY A 207 -7.12 14.24 -0.25
N VAL A 208 -7.91 13.71 0.68
CA VAL A 208 -9.35 13.96 0.80
C VAL A 208 -9.76 14.40 2.22
N TRP A 209 -10.69 15.35 2.31
CA TRP A 209 -11.44 15.64 3.53
C TRP A 209 -12.64 14.72 3.61
N ILE A 210 -12.84 14.08 4.77
CA ILE A 210 -14.02 13.27 5.04
C ILE A 210 -14.93 13.99 6.03
N GLN A 211 -16.15 14.30 5.61
CA GLN A 211 -17.22 14.74 6.49
C GLN A 211 -18.32 13.68 6.50
N THR A 212 -18.79 13.28 7.67
CA THR A 212 -19.85 12.28 7.81
C THR A 212 -21.01 12.88 8.60
N ASP A 213 -22.18 12.98 7.99
CA ASP A 213 -23.42 13.41 8.60
C ASP A 213 -24.26 12.17 8.97
N ILE A 214 -24.64 12.05 10.22
CA ILE A 214 -25.35 10.90 10.79
C ILE A 214 -26.66 11.42 11.38
N ASP A 215 -27.80 10.96 10.88
CA ASP A 215 -29.11 11.21 11.46
C ASP A 215 -29.68 9.91 12.02
N VAL A 216 -30.00 9.87 13.31
CA VAL A 216 -30.47 8.69 14.02
C VAL A 216 -31.81 8.96 14.67
N LEU A 217 -32.76 8.05 14.50
CA LEU A 217 -34.02 7.98 15.23
C LEU A 217 -34.01 6.76 16.15
N PHE A 218 -34.37 6.98 17.41
CA PHE A 218 -34.37 5.92 18.42
C PHE A 218 -35.80 5.53 18.82
N THR A 219 -36.06 4.24 18.92
CA THR A 219 -37.35 3.67 19.33
C THR A 219 -37.19 2.51 20.31
N ASP A 220 -38.30 2.12 20.94
CA ASP A 220 -38.45 0.86 21.68
C ASP A 220 -37.39 0.53 22.77
N PHE A 221 -36.98 1.55 23.53
CA PHE A 221 -36.08 1.38 24.68
C PHE A 221 -36.58 0.34 25.69
N GLY A 222 -35.73 -0.66 25.99
CA GLY A 222 -35.91 -1.62 27.08
C GLY A 222 -36.98 -2.70 26.87
N GLN A 223 -37.36 -3.00 25.63
CA GLN A 223 -38.17 -4.18 25.32
C GLN A 223 -37.31 -5.45 25.24
N PRO A 224 -37.77 -6.60 25.78
CA PRO A 224 -37.06 -7.87 25.63
C PRO A 224 -37.19 -8.41 24.21
N VAL A 225 -36.05 -8.73 23.59
CA VAL A 225 -35.93 -9.31 22.25
C VAL A 225 -36.79 -10.59 22.12
N GLN A 226 -37.78 -10.59 21.23
CA GLN A 226 -38.43 -11.83 20.79
C GLN A 226 -37.61 -12.45 19.65
N VAL A 227 -36.58 -13.21 20.00
CA VAL A 227 -35.91 -14.08 19.04
C VAL A 227 -36.92 -15.15 18.60
N THR A 228 -37.47 -15.03 17.40
CA THR A 228 -38.21 -16.12 16.75
C THR A 228 -37.23 -17.24 16.40
N LEU A 229 -36.97 -18.11 17.38
CA LEU A 229 -36.26 -19.37 17.23
C LEU A 229 -37.00 -20.28 16.24
N LEU A 230 -36.60 -20.23 14.97
CA LEU A 230 -36.75 -21.38 14.09
C LEU A 230 -35.36 -21.99 13.86
N GLN A 231 -35.22 -23.20 14.41
CA GLN A 231 -34.17 -24.19 14.18
C GLN A 231 -32.85 -24.01 14.93
N ALA A 232 -32.72 -24.73 16.05
CA ALA A 232 -31.74 -25.81 16.18
C ALA A 232 -31.99 -26.58 17.48
N MET A 233 -32.66 -27.72 17.38
CA MET A 233 -32.64 -28.74 18.42
C MET A 233 -31.32 -29.51 18.31
N ALA A 234 -30.35 -29.23 19.19
CA ALA A 234 -29.26 -30.16 19.50
C ALA A 234 -28.68 -29.88 20.91
N ALA A 235 -29.14 -30.67 21.87
CA ALA A 235 -28.52 -31.10 23.14
C ALA A 235 -27.69 -30.11 24.03
N PRO A 236 -28.18 -29.83 25.25
CA PRO A 236 -27.41 -29.26 26.34
C PRO A 236 -26.77 -30.36 27.20
N TRP A 237 -25.44 -30.42 27.24
CA TRP A 237 -24.68 -31.14 28.26
C TRP A 237 -23.23 -30.68 28.23
N LEU A 238 -22.72 -30.35 29.43
CA LEU A 238 -21.34 -29.96 29.78
C LEU A 238 -20.98 -28.47 29.64
N SER A 239 -21.27 -27.71 30.69
CA SER A 239 -20.25 -26.92 31.42
C SER A 239 -20.85 -26.26 32.65
N GLY A 240 -21.09 -27.06 33.68
CA GLY A 240 -21.18 -26.53 35.03
C GLY A 240 -19.77 -26.21 35.51
N VAL A 241 -19.41 -24.93 35.59
CA VAL A 241 -18.31 -24.44 36.42
C VAL A 241 -18.84 -23.31 37.28
N ILE A 242 -18.89 -23.57 38.59
CA ILE A 242 -19.24 -22.59 39.61
C ILE A 242 -18.07 -21.60 39.72
N PRO A 243 -18.27 -20.27 39.60
CA PRO A 243 -17.18 -19.29 39.71
C PRO A 243 -16.50 -19.33 41.09
N ALA A 244 -15.16 -19.34 41.08
CA ALA A 244 -14.27 -19.44 42.24
C ALA A 244 -14.40 -18.32 43.29
N PHE A 245 -15.29 -17.34 43.07
CA PHE A 245 -15.55 -16.24 44.00
C PHE A 245 -16.33 -16.67 45.25
N LEU A 246 -17.17 -17.71 45.16
CA LEU A 246 -17.98 -18.19 46.30
C LEU A 246 -17.20 -19.03 47.32
N LEU A 247 -16.01 -19.54 46.97
CA LEU A 247 -15.17 -20.35 47.87
C LEU A 247 -14.23 -19.48 48.75
N GLY A 248 -13.80 -18.31 48.27
CA GLY A 248 -12.95 -17.39 49.05
C GLY A 248 -13.70 -16.66 50.17
N VAL A 249 -14.93 -16.22 49.91
CA VAL A 249 -15.70 -15.43 50.90
C VAL A 249 -16.28 -16.34 52.00
N LEU A 250 -16.66 -17.58 51.68
CA LEU A 250 -17.15 -18.54 52.68
C LEU A 250 -16.05 -19.09 53.60
N THR A 251 -14.82 -19.22 53.11
CA THR A 251 -13.69 -19.73 53.92
C THR A 251 -13.18 -18.70 54.93
N VAL A 252 -13.08 -17.43 54.53
CA VAL A 252 -12.67 -16.34 55.44
C VAL A 252 -13.74 -16.08 56.50
N SER A 253 -15.02 -16.06 56.11
CA SER A 253 -16.14 -15.84 57.04
C SER A 253 -16.31 -17.01 58.02
N GLY A 254 -16.11 -18.25 57.57
CA GLY A 254 -16.12 -19.45 58.40
C GLY A 254 -14.97 -19.51 59.40
N LEU A 255 -13.76 -19.08 59.01
CA LEU A 255 -12.58 -19.04 59.88
C LEU A 255 -12.67 -17.95 60.96
N VAL A 256 -13.26 -16.80 60.64
CA VAL A 256 -13.48 -15.73 61.64
C VAL A 256 -14.54 -16.15 62.66
N LEU A 257 -15.65 -16.78 62.23
CA LEU A 257 -16.68 -17.26 63.15
C LEU A 257 -16.19 -18.41 64.04
N THR A 258 -15.35 -19.32 63.52
CA THR A 258 -14.72 -20.38 64.32
C THR A 258 -13.65 -19.83 65.25
N ALA A 259 -12.89 -18.80 64.87
CA ALA A 259 -11.95 -18.11 65.76
C ALA A 259 -12.67 -17.37 66.91
N VAL A 260 -13.80 -16.71 66.62
CA VAL A 260 -14.64 -16.07 67.64
C VAL A 260 -15.27 -17.12 68.58
N TRP A 261 -15.71 -18.26 68.05
CA TRP A 261 -16.26 -19.36 68.85
C TRP A 261 -15.18 -20.03 69.74
N LEU A 262 -13.98 -20.28 69.21
CA LEU A 262 -12.84 -20.86 69.94
C LEU A 262 -12.25 -19.89 70.98
N SER A 263 -12.30 -18.57 70.73
CA SER A 263 -11.84 -17.55 71.69
C SER A 263 -12.64 -17.52 73.01
N ARG A 264 -13.85 -18.10 73.01
CA ARG A 264 -14.67 -18.22 74.23
C ARG A 264 -14.44 -19.50 75.03
N TYR A 265 -13.77 -20.52 74.47
CA TYR A 265 -13.63 -21.82 75.13
C TYR A 265 -12.19 -22.29 75.32
N GLN A 266 -11.22 -21.96 74.45
CA GLN A 266 -9.80 -22.29 74.62
C GLN A 266 -8.85 -21.19 74.09
N PRO A 267 -8.42 -20.23 74.93
CA PRO A 267 -7.68 -19.04 74.49
C PRO A 267 -6.27 -19.32 73.95
N ASP A 268 -5.60 -20.38 74.43
CA ASP A 268 -4.21 -20.68 74.04
C ASP A 268 -4.09 -21.26 72.62
N LEU A 269 -5.12 -21.94 72.12
CA LEU A 269 -5.12 -22.51 70.76
C LEU A 269 -5.46 -21.43 69.71
N ALA A 270 -6.37 -20.52 70.04
CA ALA A 270 -6.79 -19.43 69.17
C ALA A 270 -5.63 -18.46 68.88
N TYR A 271 -4.81 -18.14 69.89
CA TYR A 271 -3.64 -17.28 69.69
C TYR A 271 -2.58 -17.92 68.79
N ARG A 272 -2.34 -19.25 68.93
CA ARG A 272 -1.37 -19.97 68.09
C ARG A 272 -1.81 -20.06 66.62
N LEU A 273 -3.10 -20.31 66.38
CA LEU A 273 -3.65 -20.37 65.02
C LEU A 273 -3.70 -18.99 64.35
N PHE A 274 -4.07 -17.94 65.08
CA PHE A 274 -4.05 -16.57 64.56
C PHE A 274 -2.62 -16.13 64.22
N THR A 275 -1.66 -16.43 65.09
CA THR A 275 -0.25 -16.12 64.84
C THR A 275 0.30 -16.90 63.64
N ALA A 276 -0.06 -18.18 63.49
CA ALA A 276 0.33 -18.98 62.32
C ALA A 276 -0.27 -18.43 61.02
N LEU A 277 -1.52 -17.96 61.03
CA LEU A 277 -2.19 -17.40 59.85
C LEU A 277 -1.57 -16.06 59.43
N CYS A 278 -1.20 -15.20 60.40
CA CYS A 278 -0.49 -13.94 60.12
C CYS A 278 0.94 -14.20 59.62
N ILE A 279 1.64 -15.22 60.14
CA ILE A 279 2.96 -15.60 59.64
C ILE A 279 2.85 -16.14 58.20
N PHE A 280 1.83 -16.95 57.90
CA PHE A 280 1.59 -17.47 56.56
C PHE A 280 1.24 -16.36 55.56
N SER A 281 0.44 -15.35 55.96
CA SER A 281 0.13 -14.20 55.09
C SER A 281 1.34 -13.28 54.89
N LEU A 282 2.21 -13.14 55.89
CA LEU A 282 3.44 -12.34 55.79
C LEU A 282 4.55 -13.03 54.97
N LEU A 283 4.51 -14.36 54.82
CA LEU A 283 5.49 -15.12 54.03
C LEU A 283 5.14 -15.23 52.54
N ILE A 284 3.87 -15.09 52.15
CA ILE A 284 3.44 -15.19 50.74
C ILE A 284 3.48 -13.82 50.04
N SER A 285 3.38 -12.72 50.80
CA SER A 285 3.40 -11.36 50.24
C SER A 285 4.72 -10.93 49.56
N PRO A 286 5.92 -11.43 49.91
CA PRO A 286 7.15 -11.05 49.20
C PRO A 286 7.39 -11.86 47.92
N PHE A 287 6.83 -13.07 47.80
CA PHE A 287 7.04 -13.93 46.63
C PHE A 287 6.25 -13.49 45.39
N TYR A 288 5.19 -12.71 45.57
CA TYR A 288 4.44 -12.10 44.46
C TYR A 288 5.17 -10.89 43.83
N PHE A 289 6.10 -10.27 44.56
CA PHE A 289 6.88 -9.12 44.08
C PHE A 289 8.19 -9.50 43.37
N VAL A 290 8.77 -10.67 43.66
CA VAL A 290 10.04 -11.10 43.07
C VAL A 290 9.89 -11.62 41.63
N LEU A 291 8.77 -12.24 41.27
CA LEU A 291 8.48 -12.65 39.88
C LEU A 291 8.28 -11.48 38.90
N ARG A 292 8.00 -10.27 39.40
CA ARG A 292 7.89 -9.06 38.55
C ARG A 292 9.22 -8.31 38.34
N ALA A 293 10.24 -8.60 39.16
CA ALA A 293 11.48 -7.86 39.15
C ALA A 293 12.46 -8.32 38.04
N GLU A 294 12.46 -9.61 37.68
CA GLU A 294 13.29 -10.13 36.58
C GLU A 294 12.75 -9.70 35.19
N ALA A 295 11.42 -9.59 35.03
CA ALA A 295 10.81 -9.06 33.81
C ALA A 295 11.15 -7.58 33.56
N ALA A 296 11.28 -6.77 34.62
CA ALA A 296 11.61 -5.36 34.50
C ALA A 296 13.09 -5.09 34.16
N THR A 297 14.01 -6.01 34.48
CA THR A 297 15.41 -5.93 34.06
C THR A 297 15.61 -6.41 32.63
N LEU A 298 14.85 -7.42 32.17
CA LEU A 298 14.81 -7.83 30.77
C LEU A 298 14.28 -6.71 29.87
N VAL A 299 13.20 -6.02 30.27
CA VAL A 299 12.62 -4.92 29.48
C VAL A 299 13.48 -3.64 29.48
N ARG A 300 14.34 -3.42 30.49
CA ARG A 300 15.32 -2.32 30.46
C ARG A 300 16.52 -2.64 29.56
N ALA A 301 16.94 -3.90 29.49
CA ALA A 301 17.93 -4.35 28.52
C ALA A 301 17.35 -4.26 27.10
N ASP A 302 16.08 -4.62 26.92
CA ASP A 302 15.37 -4.52 25.64
C ASP A 302 15.19 -3.06 25.16
N ARG A 303 14.99 -2.09 26.07
CA ARG A 303 14.91 -0.66 25.69
C ARG A 303 16.26 -0.01 25.38
N LEU A 304 17.34 -0.44 26.04
CA LEU A 304 18.71 -0.06 25.64
C LEU A 304 19.04 -0.70 24.30
N ALA A 305 18.66 -1.96 24.10
CA ALA A 305 18.75 -2.67 22.82
C ALA A 305 17.86 -2.06 21.74
N GLN A 306 16.71 -1.43 22.05
CA GLN A 306 15.87 -0.72 21.07
C GLN A 306 16.42 0.66 20.70
N SER A 307 17.05 1.38 21.64
CA SER A 307 17.75 2.64 21.32
C SER A 307 19.06 2.39 20.59
N GLU A 308 19.76 1.29 20.90
CA GLU A 308 20.86 0.80 20.09
C GLU A 308 20.30 0.29 18.75
N ALA A 309 19.20 -0.47 18.67
CA ALA A 309 18.57 -0.97 17.43
C ALA A 309 17.86 0.08 16.57
N SER A 310 17.86 1.37 16.95
CA SER A 310 17.46 2.47 16.06
C SER A 310 18.64 3.22 15.45
N GLN A 311 19.88 2.98 15.91
CA GLN A 311 21.13 3.46 15.31
C GLN A 311 22.04 2.32 14.81
N ALA A 312 21.92 1.15 15.41
CA ALA A 312 22.62 -0.09 15.08
C ALA A 312 22.19 -0.73 13.76
N PRO A 313 20.99 -0.54 13.17
CA PRO A 313 20.73 -1.05 11.82
C PRO A 313 21.63 -0.34 10.81
N SER A 314 21.81 0.98 10.96
CA SER A 314 22.73 1.79 10.15
C SER A 314 24.18 1.39 10.43
N ASP A 315 24.63 1.47 11.69
CA ASP A 315 26.04 1.23 12.03
C ASP A 315 26.46 -0.24 11.90
N ALA A 316 25.56 -1.19 12.17
CA ALA A 316 25.82 -2.62 11.97
C ALA A 316 25.66 -3.03 10.50
N ALA A 317 24.75 -2.43 9.71
CA ALA A 317 24.75 -2.63 8.26
C ALA A 317 26.07 -2.12 7.67
N SER A 318 26.51 -0.91 8.04
CA SER A 318 27.80 -0.36 7.58
C SER A 318 29.00 -1.21 8.03
N ALA A 319 29.03 -1.70 9.26
CA ALA A 319 30.12 -2.55 9.75
C ALA A 319 30.10 -3.96 9.14
N GLN A 320 28.91 -4.53 8.92
CA GLN A 320 28.72 -5.81 8.23
C GLN A 320 29.10 -5.68 6.75
N GLN A 321 28.80 -4.54 6.12
CA GLN A 321 29.20 -4.20 4.75
C GLN A 321 30.72 -4.01 4.63
N GLU A 322 31.36 -3.27 5.56
CA GLU A 322 32.81 -3.10 5.55
C GLU A 322 33.52 -4.45 5.74
N ALA A 323 32.94 -5.36 6.54
CA ALA A 323 33.43 -6.73 6.68
C ALA A 323 33.21 -7.57 5.41
N LEU A 324 32.03 -7.48 4.78
CA LEU A 324 31.70 -8.20 3.54
C LEU A 324 32.59 -7.71 2.38
N GLN A 325 32.80 -6.41 2.25
CA GLN A 325 33.72 -5.82 1.28
C GLN A 325 35.16 -6.29 1.52
N THR A 326 35.62 -6.29 2.77
CA THR A 326 36.95 -6.80 3.09
C THR A 326 37.10 -8.28 2.73
N GLN A 327 36.03 -9.07 2.90
CA GLN A 327 36.00 -10.46 2.47
C GLN A 327 36.01 -10.60 0.94
N ARG A 328 35.21 -9.81 0.21
CA ARG A 328 35.18 -9.80 -1.27
C ARG A 328 36.51 -9.36 -1.87
N GLU A 329 37.08 -8.25 -1.43
CA GLU A 329 38.41 -7.81 -1.87
C GLU A 329 39.49 -8.85 -1.57
N HIS A 330 39.35 -9.60 -0.47
CA HIS A 330 40.26 -10.68 -0.15
C HIS A 330 40.06 -11.89 -1.08
N ALA A 331 38.82 -12.22 -1.41
CA ALA A 331 38.45 -13.32 -2.31
C ALA A 331 38.90 -13.03 -3.76
N LEU A 332 38.63 -11.83 -4.28
CA LEU A 332 39.10 -11.37 -5.59
C LEU A 332 40.64 -11.34 -5.68
N ARG A 333 41.34 -10.96 -4.60
CA ARG A 333 42.81 -11.04 -4.56
C ARG A 333 43.33 -12.47 -4.63
N LEU A 334 42.62 -13.44 -4.05
CA LEU A 334 42.99 -14.85 -4.16
C LEU A 334 42.85 -15.32 -5.62
N ARG A 335 41.87 -14.83 -6.37
CA ARG A 335 41.65 -15.15 -7.80
C ARG A 335 42.23 -14.11 -8.75
N SER A 336 43.49 -13.74 -8.51
CA SER A 336 44.18 -12.72 -9.29
C SER A 336 45.31 -13.31 -10.16
N PRO A 337 45.69 -12.64 -11.26
CA PRO A 337 46.85 -13.00 -12.07
C PRO A 337 48.14 -13.16 -11.24
N GLN A 338 48.28 -12.39 -10.15
CA GLN A 338 49.44 -12.46 -9.26
C GLN A 338 49.42 -13.71 -8.38
N THR A 339 48.25 -14.14 -7.90
CA THR A 339 48.10 -15.38 -7.14
C THR A 339 48.32 -16.59 -8.04
N LEU A 340 47.75 -16.58 -9.25
CA LEU A 340 48.02 -17.60 -10.26
C LEU A 340 49.53 -17.72 -10.57
N ALA A 341 50.25 -16.60 -10.65
CA ALA A 341 51.70 -16.62 -10.81
C ALA A 341 52.46 -17.20 -9.60
N GLN A 342 51.94 -17.06 -8.38
CA GLN A 342 52.50 -17.69 -7.18
C GLN A 342 52.27 -19.20 -7.16
N ILE A 343 51.05 -19.64 -7.50
CA ILE A 343 50.69 -21.05 -7.64
C ILE A 343 51.59 -21.72 -8.69
N ARG A 344 51.75 -21.10 -9.87
CA ARG A 344 52.63 -21.57 -10.94
C ARG A 344 54.12 -21.60 -10.58
N ALA A 345 54.52 -20.87 -9.55
CA ALA A 345 55.90 -20.83 -9.06
C ALA A 345 56.13 -21.79 -7.88
N ASP A 346 55.13 -22.57 -7.47
CA ASP A 346 55.24 -23.49 -6.35
C ASP A 346 56.17 -24.67 -6.67
N GLU A 347 57.36 -24.67 -6.06
CA GLU A 347 58.35 -25.75 -6.19
C GLU A 347 58.04 -26.96 -5.28
N GLY A 348 56.91 -26.95 -4.56
CA GLY A 348 56.49 -28.04 -3.67
C GLY A 348 57.31 -28.09 -2.37
N GLN A 349 57.77 -26.94 -1.89
CA GLN A 349 58.48 -26.84 -0.61
C GLN A 349 57.48 -27.01 0.53
N ASP A 350 57.71 -27.96 1.43
CA ASP A 350 56.84 -28.31 2.56
C ASP A 350 57.69 -28.28 3.84
N SER A 351 57.54 -27.23 4.64
CA SER A 351 58.42 -26.92 5.77
C SER A 351 58.15 -27.78 7.01
N ASP A 352 56.94 -28.27 7.22
CA ASP A 352 56.55 -29.06 8.39
C ASP A 352 56.25 -30.54 8.09
N HIS A 353 56.26 -30.90 6.80
CA HIS A 353 56.12 -32.23 6.24
C HIS A 353 54.73 -32.85 6.46
N ASP A 354 53.69 -32.03 6.48
CA ASP A 354 52.30 -32.48 6.62
C ASP A 354 51.64 -32.84 5.28
N GLY A 355 52.29 -32.53 4.17
CA GLY A 355 51.85 -32.86 2.81
C GLY A 355 51.29 -31.70 2.01
N TYR A 356 51.23 -30.49 2.57
CA TYR A 356 50.94 -29.25 1.86
C TYR A 356 52.23 -28.45 1.61
N SER A 357 52.31 -27.73 0.49
CA SER A 357 53.41 -26.81 0.26
C SER A 357 53.22 -25.53 1.07
N ASP A 358 54.33 -24.87 1.41
CA ASP A 358 54.36 -23.56 2.05
C ASP A 358 53.48 -22.55 1.28
N THR A 359 53.41 -22.67 -0.06
CA THR A 359 52.56 -21.85 -0.93
C THR A 359 51.08 -22.14 -0.73
N GLN A 360 50.70 -23.42 -0.70
CA GLN A 360 49.32 -23.85 -0.44
C GLN A 360 48.85 -23.38 0.93
N GLU A 361 49.65 -23.60 1.97
CA GLU A 361 49.31 -23.19 3.32
C GLU A 361 49.18 -21.67 3.45
N THR A 362 50.03 -20.92 2.75
CA THR A 362 49.93 -19.45 2.70
C THR A 362 48.62 -19.00 2.06
N LEU A 363 48.16 -19.64 0.99
CA LEU A 363 46.88 -19.32 0.33
C LEU A 363 45.67 -19.73 1.18
N LEU A 364 45.78 -20.83 1.91
CA LEU A 364 44.76 -21.33 2.83
C LEU A 364 44.71 -20.58 4.17
N GLY A 365 45.68 -19.69 4.41
CA GLY A 365 45.80 -18.95 5.67
C GLY A 365 46.25 -19.81 6.86
N THR A 366 46.84 -20.98 6.60
CA THR A 366 47.44 -21.87 7.59
C THR A 366 48.94 -21.60 7.73
N ASN A 367 49.61 -22.23 8.69
CA ASN A 367 50.99 -21.86 9.04
C ASN A 367 52.00 -22.87 8.47
N PRO A 368 52.86 -22.46 7.52
CA PRO A 368 53.80 -23.37 6.86
C PRO A 368 54.77 -24.16 7.75
N ALA A 369 54.91 -23.74 9.01
CA ALA A 369 55.83 -24.37 9.96
C ALA A 369 55.13 -25.27 10.98
N VAL A 370 53.81 -25.45 10.90
CA VAL A 370 53.01 -26.16 11.89
C VAL A 370 51.89 -26.92 11.19
N ALA A 371 51.87 -28.25 11.37
CA ALA A 371 50.90 -29.14 10.72
C ALA A 371 49.46 -28.85 11.19
N ASP A 372 48.86 -27.81 10.64
CA ASP A 372 47.56 -27.22 10.96
C ASP A 372 46.70 -26.99 9.71
N ALA A 373 47.19 -27.38 8.53
CA ALA A 373 46.43 -27.42 7.30
C ALA A 373 45.21 -28.36 7.40
N PRO A 374 44.01 -27.95 6.93
CA PRO A 374 42.83 -28.80 6.93
C PRO A 374 43.01 -30.01 6.01
N ASP A 375 42.43 -31.16 6.37
CA ASP A 375 42.46 -32.35 5.53
C ASP A 375 41.53 -32.19 4.31
N PHE A 376 42.07 -31.75 3.17
CA PHE A 376 41.36 -31.58 1.90
C PHE A 376 40.77 -32.88 1.32
N ALA A 377 41.15 -34.05 1.85
CA ALA A 377 40.65 -35.35 1.41
C ALA A 377 39.13 -35.55 1.62
N LEU A 378 38.44 -34.58 2.23
CA LEU A 378 36.99 -34.57 2.48
C LEU A 378 36.17 -33.78 1.44
N LEU A 379 36.80 -33.02 0.53
CA LEU A 379 36.08 -32.35 -0.56
C LEU A 379 35.90 -33.31 -1.76
N PRO A 380 34.67 -33.46 -2.31
CA PRO A 380 34.34 -34.50 -3.29
C PRO A 380 35.15 -34.43 -4.60
N HIS A 381 35.68 -33.26 -4.98
CA HIS A 381 36.47 -33.03 -6.20
C HIS A 381 38.00 -33.09 -5.99
N VAL A 382 38.50 -33.25 -4.75
CA VAL A 382 39.93 -33.09 -4.42
C VAL A 382 40.71 -34.42 -4.33
N ARG A 383 40.12 -35.52 -4.83
CA ARG A 383 40.75 -36.86 -4.73
C ARG A 383 41.87 -37.07 -5.74
N GLY A 384 43.09 -36.66 -5.37
CA GLY A 384 44.34 -37.06 -6.03
C GLY A 384 45.21 -35.92 -6.57
N LEU A 385 44.79 -34.67 -6.39
CA LEU A 385 45.42 -33.47 -6.96
C LEU A 385 46.34 -32.78 -5.93
N THR A 386 47.34 -33.51 -5.44
CA THR A 386 48.23 -33.07 -4.34
C THR A 386 49.61 -32.63 -4.80
N SER A 387 49.79 -32.22 -6.06
CA SER A 387 51.13 -31.90 -6.57
C SER A 387 51.10 -30.73 -7.55
N SER A 388 51.88 -29.69 -7.26
CA SER A 388 52.14 -28.54 -8.13
C SER A 388 52.79 -28.88 -9.49
N THR A 389 53.03 -30.17 -9.73
CA THR A 389 53.54 -30.71 -11.00
C THR A 389 52.45 -31.29 -11.89
N ASP A 390 51.19 -31.31 -11.45
CA ASP A 390 50.08 -31.70 -12.30
C ASP A 390 49.84 -30.61 -13.36
N THR A 391 49.71 -31.03 -14.61
CA THR A 391 49.46 -30.14 -15.75
C THR A 391 48.21 -30.57 -16.51
N THR A 392 47.36 -31.35 -15.85
CA THR A 392 46.04 -31.73 -16.37
C THR A 392 45.14 -30.50 -16.30
N ASP A 393 44.41 -30.30 -17.38
CA ASP A 393 43.43 -29.23 -17.60
C ASP A 393 42.25 -30.00 -18.20
N THR A 394 41.31 -30.36 -17.35
CA THR A 394 40.27 -31.36 -17.64
C THR A 394 39.19 -30.81 -18.57
N ASP A 395 38.89 -29.53 -18.47
CA ASP A 395 37.81 -28.85 -19.18
C ASP A 395 38.31 -27.92 -20.31
N GLY A 396 39.59 -27.56 -20.31
CA GLY A 396 40.29 -26.89 -21.41
C GLY A 396 40.21 -25.37 -21.37
N ASP A 397 39.94 -24.75 -20.23
CA ASP A 397 39.78 -23.30 -20.07
C ASP A 397 41.13 -22.53 -20.00
N GLY A 398 42.23 -23.25 -19.76
CA GLY A 398 43.58 -22.71 -19.66
C GLY A 398 44.13 -22.59 -18.23
N LEU A 399 43.38 -23.00 -17.22
CA LEU A 399 43.83 -23.33 -15.88
C LEU A 399 44.09 -24.84 -15.78
N THR A 400 44.94 -25.26 -14.84
CA THR A 400 45.09 -26.69 -14.54
C THR A 400 44.15 -27.07 -13.40
N ASP A 401 43.76 -28.35 -13.31
CA ASP A 401 42.91 -28.85 -12.21
C ASP A 401 43.50 -28.49 -10.82
N TYR A 402 44.84 -28.35 -10.73
CA TYR A 402 45.55 -27.89 -9.54
C TYR A 402 45.41 -26.39 -9.28
N GLU A 403 45.50 -25.56 -10.33
CA GLU A 403 45.30 -24.12 -10.26
C GLU A 403 43.86 -23.81 -9.83
N GLU A 404 42.88 -24.45 -10.45
CA GLU A 404 41.45 -24.23 -10.21
C GLU A 404 41.05 -24.56 -8.77
N ILE A 405 41.48 -25.72 -8.24
CA ILE A 405 41.19 -26.09 -6.85
C ILE A 405 41.72 -25.07 -5.84
N LEU A 406 42.88 -24.46 -6.11
CA LEU A 406 43.46 -23.44 -5.22
C LEU A 406 42.80 -22.08 -5.36
N LEU A 407 42.25 -21.78 -6.54
CA LEU A 407 41.53 -20.55 -6.84
C LEU A 407 40.05 -20.64 -6.42
N GLY A 408 39.54 -21.86 -6.26
CA GLY A 408 38.17 -22.17 -5.85
C GLY A 408 37.22 -22.44 -7.01
N THR A 409 37.73 -22.47 -8.24
CA THR A 409 36.98 -22.80 -9.46
C THR A 409 36.85 -24.32 -9.65
N ASN A 410 36.05 -24.76 -10.62
CA ASN A 410 35.66 -26.14 -10.80
C ASN A 410 36.36 -26.82 -11.99
N PRO A 411 37.28 -27.80 -11.76
CA PRO A 411 38.06 -28.47 -12.83
C PRO A 411 37.28 -29.20 -13.92
N ASP A 412 35.98 -29.42 -13.71
CA ASP A 412 35.12 -30.11 -14.69
C ASP A 412 34.28 -29.11 -15.51
N LEU A 413 34.35 -27.80 -15.24
CA LEU A 413 33.54 -26.74 -15.85
C LEU A 413 34.43 -25.58 -16.30
N PRO A 414 34.54 -25.30 -17.62
CA PRO A 414 35.40 -24.22 -18.12
C PRO A 414 35.06 -22.81 -17.64
N ASP A 415 33.92 -22.66 -16.98
CA ASP A 415 33.24 -21.42 -16.58
C ASP A 415 32.42 -21.81 -15.34
N THR A 416 32.93 -21.43 -14.16
CA THR A 416 32.45 -21.93 -12.86
C THR A 416 31.20 -21.22 -12.40
N ASP A 417 31.11 -19.91 -12.62
CA ASP A 417 29.93 -19.11 -12.28
C ASP A 417 28.92 -19.01 -13.42
N ALA A 418 29.21 -19.64 -14.55
CA ALA A 418 28.32 -19.83 -15.69
C ALA A 418 27.80 -18.51 -16.29
N ASP A 419 28.62 -17.46 -16.24
CA ASP A 419 28.33 -16.17 -16.84
C ASP A 419 28.61 -16.14 -18.36
N LEU A 420 29.33 -17.14 -18.90
CA LEU A 420 29.83 -17.33 -20.28
C LEU A 420 31.27 -16.85 -20.57
N ILE A 421 32.04 -16.43 -19.56
CA ILE A 421 33.48 -16.17 -19.64
C ILE A 421 34.23 -17.35 -19.00
N PRO A 422 35.23 -17.94 -19.67
CA PRO A 422 35.99 -19.03 -19.05
C PRO A 422 36.84 -18.54 -17.87
N ASP A 423 36.94 -19.33 -16.79
CA ASP A 423 37.64 -18.94 -15.55
C ASP A 423 39.08 -18.48 -15.83
N GLY A 424 39.78 -19.20 -16.71
CA GLY A 424 41.13 -18.87 -17.14
C GLY A 424 41.27 -17.53 -17.86
N GLU A 425 40.23 -17.07 -18.57
CA GLU A 425 40.19 -15.77 -19.24
C GLU A 425 39.95 -14.63 -18.23
N GLU A 426 39.01 -14.84 -17.32
CA GLU A 426 38.69 -13.90 -16.24
C GLU A 426 39.90 -13.62 -15.37
N ILE A 427 40.55 -14.67 -14.85
CA ILE A 427 41.74 -14.56 -13.99
C ILE A 427 42.93 -13.98 -14.76
N ALA A 428 43.06 -14.26 -16.06
CA ALA A 428 44.12 -13.65 -16.86
C ALA A 428 43.91 -12.14 -17.02
N GLY A 429 42.66 -11.72 -17.17
CA GLY A 429 42.26 -10.33 -17.27
C GLY A 429 42.87 -9.60 -18.47
N PHE A 430 42.85 -8.27 -18.41
CA PHE A 430 43.34 -7.39 -19.47
C PHE A 430 43.96 -6.11 -18.92
N THR A 431 44.77 -5.43 -19.75
CA THR A 431 45.41 -4.17 -19.36
C THR A 431 44.73 -2.97 -20.00
N TYR A 432 44.22 -2.05 -19.19
CA TYR A 432 43.65 -0.77 -19.62
C TYR A 432 44.30 0.38 -18.84
N ASN A 433 44.66 1.47 -19.53
CA ASN A 433 45.36 2.64 -18.96
C ASN A 433 46.61 2.33 -18.08
N GLY A 434 47.26 1.18 -18.33
CA GLY A 434 48.44 0.74 -17.59
C GLY A 434 48.14 0.05 -16.25
N GLN A 435 46.85 -0.20 -15.97
CA GLN A 435 46.35 -1.03 -14.88
C GLN A 435 45.87 -2.38 -15.43
N LEU A 436 46.07 -3.44 -14.66
CA LEU A 436 45.55 -4.78 -14.95
C LEU A 436 44.18 -4.91 -14.26
N TRP A 437 43.18 -5.33 -15.02
CA TRP A 437 41.79 -5.55 -14.61
C TRP A 437 41.44 -7.01 -14.85
N HIS A 438 40.64 -7.60 -13.98
CA HIS A 438 40.21 -9.00 -14.03
C HIS A 438 38.90 -9.15 -13.26
N THR A 439 38.03 -10.05 -13.71
CA THR A 439 36.76 -10.40 -13.05
C THR A 439 36.99 -11.50 -12.02
N ASP A 440 35.94 -11.85 -11.27
CA ASP A 440 35.90 -12.94 -10.32
C ASP A 440 35.18 -14.14 -10.96
N PRO A 441 35.87 -15.27 -11.24
CA PRO A 441 35.25 -16.44 -11.90
C PRO A 441 34.24 -17.23 -11.05
N LEU A 442 33.86 -16.66 -9.91
CA LEU A 442 32.85 -17.19 -9.00
C LEU A 442 31.68 -16.21 -8.81
N GLU A 443 31.68 -15.07 -9.50
CA GLU A 443 30.65 -14.03 -9.42
C GLU A 443 30.27 -13.53 -10.84
N PRO A 444 29.06 -13.87 -11.35
CA PRO A 444 28.65 -13.50 -12.72
C PRO A 444 28.52 -11.99 -13.00
N ASP A 445 28.66 -11.17 -11.97
CA ASP A 445 28.62 -9.70 -11.98
C ASP A 445 29.64 -9.27 -10.92
N SER A 446 30.89 -9.07 -11.34
CA SER A 446 32.05 -8.83 -10.49
C SER A 446 32.02 -7.47 -9.79
N ASN A 447 31.35 -6.47 -10.39
CA ASN A 447 31.35 -5.10 -9.90
C ASN A 447 30.04 -4.76 -9.11
N HIS A 448 29.04 -5.64 -9.23
CA HIS A 448 27.69 -5.59 -8.66
C HIS A 448 26.87 -4.36 -9.07
N ASP A 449 26.97 -3.97 -10.33
CA ASP A 449 26.20 -2.88 -10.92
C ASP A 449 24.93 -3.37 -11.64
N GLY A 450 24.59 -4.67 -11.54
CA GLY A 450 23.39 -5.24 -12.11
C GLY A 450 23.50 -5.61 -13.60
N LEU A 451 24.66 -5.41 -14.22
CA LEU A 451 25.05 -5.97 -15.51
C LEU A 451 25.97 -7.15 -15.26
N SER A 452 25.77 -8.25 -16.00
CA SER A 452 26.66 -9.41 -15.85
C SER A 452 27.97 -9.18 -16.61
N ASP A 453 29.07 -9.75 -16.15
CA ASP A 453 30.39 -9.54 -16.74
C ASP A 453 30.39 -9.86 -18.25
N THR A 454 29.74 -10.95 -18.66
CA THR A 454 29.56 -11.28 -20.08
C THR A 454 28.84 -10.23 -20.92
N GLN A 455 27.87 -9.50 -20.36
CA GLN A 455 27.17 -8.43 -21.09
C GLN A 455 28.14 -7.31 -21.48
N GLU A 456 29.18 -7.11 -20.68
CA GLU A 456 30.16 -6.04 -20.84
C GLU A 456 31.49 -6.51 -21.46
N TRP A 457 31.73 -7.83 -21.48
CA TRP A 457 32.95 -8.44 -22.01
C TRP A 457 32.86 -8.84 -23.48
N ASN A 458 31.79 -9.52 -23.93
CA ASN A 458 31.85 -10.38 -25.12
C ASN A 458 30.79 -10.11 -26.22
N ASP A 459 30.54 -8.84 -26.60
CA ASP A 459 29.80 -8.51 -27.84
C ASP A 459 30.75 -7.97 -28.95
N PRO A 460 31.03 -8.75 -30.01
CA PRO A 460 31.95 -8.36 -31.09
C PRO A 460 31.62 -7.07 -31.84
N ASP A 461 30.37 -6.60 -31.78
CA ASP A 461 29.89 -5.39 -32.43
C ASP A 461 29.60 -4.25 -31.42
N ARG A 462 29.55 -4.53 -30.11
CA ARG A 462 29.02 -3.58 -29.10
C ARG A 462 29.64 -3.56 -27.71
N PHE A 463 30.49 -4.48 -27.28
CA PHE A 463 31.08 -4.47 -25.92
C PHE A 463 32.45 -5.17 -25.94
N HIS A 464 33.46 -4.56 -25.32
CA HIS A 464 34.81 -5.11 -25.21
C HIS A 464 35.33 -4.77 -23.81
N PRO A 465 36.10 -5.65 -23.15
CA PRO A 465 36.55 -5.44 -21.76
C PRO A 465 37.34 -4.14 -21.52
N THR A 466 37.80 -3.46 -22.58
CA THR A 466 38.54 -2.18 -22.47
C THR A 466 37.74 -0.98 -22.93
N TRP A 467 36.43 -1.13 -23.08
CA TRP A 467 35.54 0.01 -23.32
C TRP A 467 35.39 0.80 -22.04
N ASP A 468 35.23 2.09 -22.23
CA ASP A 468 35.21 3.15 -21.22
C ASP A 468 34.41 4.24 -21.92
N LEU A 469 33.09 4.10 -21.83
CA LEU A 469 32.11 4.79 -22.65
C LEU A 469 32.06 6.28 -22.30
N ASP A 470 32.18 6.63 -21.03
CA ASP A 470 32.17 8.00 -20.54
C ASP A 470 33.58 8.65 -20.48
N GLN A 471 34.65 7.85 -20.61
CA GLN A 471 36.07 8.23 -20.62
C GLN A 471 36.63 8.72 -19.27
N ASP A 472 36.11 8.21 -18.16
CA ASP A 472 36.62 8.51 -16.83
C ASP A 472 37.93 7.75 -16.47
N GLY A 473 38.24 6.69 -17.23
CA GLY A 473 39.43 5.86 -17.09
C GLY A 473 39.21 4.51 -16.40
N VAL A 474 37.97 4.20 -16.01
CA VAL A 474 37.49 2.89 -15.56
C VAL A 474 36.83 2.19 -16.76
N PRO A 475 37.16 0.92 -17.05
CA PRO A 475 36.44 0.20 -18.09
C PRO A 475 35.00 -0.08 -17.67
N ASP A 476 34.06 -0.11 -18.62
CA ASP A 476 32.62 -0.30 -18.39
C ASP A 476 32.34 -1.48 -17.42
N LEU A 477 32.96 -2.63 -17.68
CA LEU A 477 32.94 -3.83 -16.83
C LEU A 477 33.25 -3.62 -15.33
N PHE A 478 33.87 -2.49 -14.96
CA PHE A 478 34.17 -2.11 -13.57
C PHE A 478 33.70 -0.69 -13.22
N ASP A 479 33.02 -0.02 -14.16
CA ASP A 479 32.31 1.23 -13.93
C ASP A 479 30.94 0.91 -13.32
N ARG A 480 30.24 1.89 -12.77
CA ARG A 480 28.91 1.71 -12.17
C ARG A 480 27.87 2.63 -12.77
N ASP A 481 28.31 3.52 -13.64
CA ASP A 481 27.53 4.45 -14.43
C ASP A 481 28.22 4.52 -15.79
N ASN A 482 28.11 3.42 -16.55
CA ASN A 482 28.83 3.19 -17.79
C ASN A 482 28.78 4.37 -18.75
N ASP A 483 27.62 5.01 -18.90
CA ASP A 483 27.48 6.15 -19.78
C ASP A 483 27.72 7.51 -19.12
N GLY A 484 27.89 7.58 -17.80
CA GLY A 484 28.24 8.77 -17.03
C GLY A 484 27.16 9.85 -17.06
N ASP A 485 25.89 9.49 -16.89
CA ASP A 485 24.77 10.43 -16.82
C ASP A 485 24.29 10.74 -15.39
N GLY A 486 24.83 9.99 -14.43
CA GLY A 486 24.59 10.07 -13.00
C GLY A 486 23.42 9.22 -12.51
N VAL A 487 22.94 8.27 -13.31
CA VAL A 487 22.07 7.17 -12.88
C VAL A 487 22.89 5.88 -12.93
N PRO A 488 23.11 5.20 -11.79
CA PRO A 488 23.87 3.95 -11.78
C PRO A 488 23.22 2.85 -12.60
N ASP A 489 24.02 1.96 -13.19
CA ASP A 489 23.59 0.95 -14.16
C ASP A 489 22.45 0.06 -13.62
N TYR A 490 22.53 -0.35 -12.36
CA TYR A 490 21.50 -1.19 -11.72
C TYR A 490 20.13 -0.49 -11.59
N LEU A 491 20.10 0.84 -11.67
CA LEU A 491 18.89 1.65 -11.70
C LEU A 491 18.59 2.21 -13.10
N ASP A 492 19.53 2.13 -14.03
CA ASP A 492 19.40 2.71 -15.35
C ASP A 492 18.71 1.73 -16.31
N THR A 493 17.73 2.26 -17.03
CA THR A 493 17.09 1.54 -18.13
C THR A 493 17.88 1.65 -19.43
N SER A 494 18.91 2.49 -19.49
CA SER A 494 19.74 2.77 -20.66
C SER A 494 21.24 2.90 -20.33
N PRO A 495 21.85 1.94 -19.60
CA PRO A 495 23.19 2.05 -19.00
C PRO A 495 24.33 2.37 -19.98
N PHE A 496 24.13 2.05 -21.26
CA PHE A 496 25.14 2.26 -22.30
C PHE A 496 24.86 3.47 -23.21
N THR A 497 23.87 4.32 -22.91
CA THR A 497 23.54 5.45 -23.79
C THR A 497 22.82 6.62 -23.14
N LYS A 498 23.57 7.72 -22.99
CA LYS A 498 23.02 8.98 -22.48
C LYS A 498 22.54 9.95 -23.55
N SER A 499 21.63 10.83 -23.14
CA SER A 499 21.26 12.01 -23.93
C SER A 499 22.04 13.25 -23.51
N ASP A 500 22.93 13.74 -24.40
CA ASP A 500 23.58 15.05 -24.24
C ASP A 500 22.61 16.24 -24.42
N THR A 501 21.38 15.99 -24.88
CA THR A 501 20.43 17.05 -25.22
C THR A 501 19.79 17.61 -23.96
N ARG A 502 19.93 18.92 -23.76
CA ARG A 502 19.22 19.65 -22.72
C ARG A 502 17.81 20.01 -23.19
N TYR A 503 16.81 19.54 -22.46
CA TYR A 503 15.40 19.86 -22.67
C TYR A 503 14.93 20.93 -21.68
N ASP A 504 14.05 21.82 -22.15
CA ASP A 504 13.42 22.86 -21.33
C ASP A 504 12.08 23.31 -21.95
N ALA A 505 11.50 24.40 -21.43
CA ALA A 505 10.22 24.91 -21.92
C ALA A 505 10.24 25.31 -23.42
N ASP A 506 11.36 25.82 -23.93
CA ASP A 506 11.50 26.27 -25.33
C ASP A 506 11.93 25.12 -26.25
N ASN A 507 12.60 24.10 -25.70
CA ASN A 507 13.03 22.88 -26.38
C ASN A 507 12.50 21.62 -25.65
N PRO A 508 11.20 21.29 -25.77
CA PRO A 508 10.63 20.12 -25.10
C PRO A 508 11.11 18.82 -25.75
N PHE A 509 11.28 17.76 -24.95
CA PHE A 509 11.52 16.41 -25.48
C PHE A 509 10.29 15.97 -26.26
N SER A 510 10.48 15.52 -27.51
CA SER A 510 9.37 15.17 -28.40
C SER A 510 9.51 13.74 -28.90
N PHE A 511 8.48 12.91 -28.72
CA PHE A 511 8.50 11.51 -29.17
C PHE A 511 7.21 11.08 -29.86
N ALA A 512 7.35 10.15 -30.82
CA ALA A 512 6.25 9.45 -31.47
C ALA A 512 6.65 8.00 -31.75
N LEU A 513 5.82 7.05 -31.33
CA LEU A 513 6.12 5.62 -31.45
C LEU A 513 5.60 5.04 -32.77
N GLN A 514 6.27 4.01 -33.29
CA GLN A 514 5.88 3.32 -34.52
C GLN A 514 6.09 1.81 -34.36
N GLY A 515 5.38 1.02 -35.17
CA GLY A 515 5.53 -0.44 -35.16
C GLY A 515 4.78 -1.16 -34.04
N LEU A 516 3.86 -0.47 -33.36
CA LEU A 516 3.06 -1.01 -32.27
C LEU A 516 1.93 -1.92 -32.77
N THR A 517 1.57 -2.91 -31.96
CA THR A 517 0.46 -3.86 -32.16
C THR A 517 -0.85 -3.20 -31.75
N PRO A 518 -1.75 -2.85 -32.69
CA PRO A 518 -2.92 -2.02 -32.36
C PRO A 518 -3.86 -2.68 -31.33
N GLY A 519 -4.19 -1.94 -30.28
CA GLY A 519 -5.08 -2.38 -29.20
C GLY A 519 -4.35 -2.85 -27.93
N GLU A 520 -3.08 -3.24 -28.05
CA GLU A 520 -2.26 -3.68 -26.91
C GLU A 520 -1.88 -2.52 -25.99
N ARG A 521 -1.56 -2.86 -24.73
CA ARG A 521 -1.05 -1.87 -23.78
C ARG A 521 0.42 -1.60 -24.09
N VAL A 522 0.79 -0.33 -24.09
CA VAL A 522 2.17 0.12 -24.30
C VAL A 522 2.59 0.91 -23.10
N ASN A 523 3.69 0.51 -22.48
CA ASN A 523 4.28 1.25 -21.38
C ASN A 523 5.47 2.03 -21.89
N VAL A 524 5.49 3.32 -21.55
CA VAL A 524 6.62 4.21 -21.82
C VAL A 524 7.20 4.61 -20.47
N GLU A 525 8.44 4.19 -20.22
CA GLU A 525 9.21 4.59 -19.06
C GLU A 525 10.22 5.66 -19.46
N ILE A 526 10.24 6.75 -18.70
CA ILE A 526 11.16 7.87 -18.90
C ILE A 526 11.93 8.06 -17.60
N GLN A 527 13.26 7.94 -17.70
CA GLN A 527 14.17 8.35 -16.65
C GLN A 527 14.83 9.68 -17.05
N LEU A 528 14.94 10.57 -16.08
CA LEU A 528 15.50 11.89 -16.30
C LEU A 528 16.21 12.44 -15.09
N ARG A 529 17.12 13.38 -15.35
CA ARG A 529 17.82 14.13 -14.33
C ARG A 529 17.70 15.63 -14.57
N PRO A 530 17.32 16.44 -13.56
CA PRO A 530 17.35 17.90 -13.69
C PRO A 530 18.76 18.38 -14.04
N ASP A 531 18.87 19.42 -14.89
CA ASP A 531 20.14 20.03 -15.31
C ASP A 531 20.90 20.60 -14.09
N ASN A 532 20.18 21.02 -13.06
CA ASN A 532 20.75 21.30 -11.74
C ASN A 532 20.45 20.12 -10.78
N PRO A 533 21.44 19.26 -10.45
CA PRO A 533 21.22 18.08 -9.62
C PRO A 533 20.76 18.41 -8.19
N ASP A 534 21.04 19.63 -7.68
CA ASP A 534 20.53 20.08 -6.37
C ASP A 534 18.99 20.08 -6.30
N HIS A 535 18.30 20.15 -7.44
CA HIS A 535 16.84 20.13 -7.48
C HIS A 535 16.25 18.78 -7.08
N LEU A 536 17.01 17.69 -7.19
CA LEU A 536 16.61 16.37 -6.68
C LEU A 536 16.36 16.42 -5.16
N TRP A 537 16.99 17.36 -4.44
CA TRP A 537 16.78 17.56 -3.01
C TRP A 537 15.38 18.12 -2.68
N TYR A 538 14.72 18.82 -3.61
CA TYR A 538 13.42 19.43 -3.36
C TYR A 538 12.27 18.43 -3.37
N ALA A 539 12.36 17.36 -4.16
CA ALA A 539 11.38 16.28 -4.11
C ALA A 539 11.35 15.73 -2.67
N LEU A 540 10.20 15.70 -2.00
CA LEU A 540 10.05 15.28 -0.59
C LEU A 540 10.45 16.30 0.48
N LYS A 541 10.79 17.55 0.13
CA LYS A 541 11.00 18.61 1.13
C LYS A 541 9.73 19.44 1.33
N GLN A 542 9.32 19.52 2.59
CA GLN A 542 8.33 20.48 3.05
C GLN A 542 9.07 21.74 3.52
N LEU A 543 8.59 22.91 3.11
CA LEU A 543 9.17 24.21 3.42
C LEU A 543 8.19 25.03 4.25
N ASP A 544 8.75 25.79 5.18
CA ASP A 544 8.04 26.73 6.04
C ASP A 544 7.70 28.00 5.25
N TRP A 545 6.41 28.33 5.17
CA TRP A 545 5.95 29.62 4.70
C TRP A 545 5.86 30.56 5.90
N PRO A 546 6.64 31.65 5.96
CA PRO A 546 6.61 32.52 7.12
C PRO A 546 5.21 33.08 7.33
N ARG A 547 4.74 33.02 8.58
CA ARG A 547 3.48 33.62 9.03
C ARG A 547 3.10 34.90 8.27
N ASP A 548 2.06 34.80 7.45
CA ASP A 548 1.50 35.90 6.68
C ASP A 548 -0.03 35.97 6.84
N THR A 549 -0.52 37.13 7.24
CA THR A 549 -1.95 37.40 7.48
C THR A 549 -2.58 38.25 6.39
N ARG A 550 -1.83 38.59 5.33
CA ARG A 550 -2.25 39.52 4.27
C ARG A 550 -2.21 38.84 2.91
N GLY A 551 -3.14 39.22 2.03
CA GLY A 551 -3.21 38.70 0.67
C GLY A 551 -4.14 37.49 0.53
N GLN A 552 -4.05 36.82 -0.62
CA GLN A 552 -4.83 35.61 -0.94
C GLN A 552 -4.16 34.32 -0.46
N ILE A 553 -2.83 34.36 -0.23
CA ILE A 553 -2.03 33.27 0.33
C ILE A 553 -1.71 33.68 1.76
N LYS A 554 -2.11 32.87 2.74
CA LYS A 554 -1.96 33.16 4.16
C LYS A 554 -1.47 31.92 4.91
N ASP A 555 -0.66 32.17 5.92
CA ASP A 555 -0.36 31.26 7.04
C ASP A 555 -0.61 32.03 8.33
N VAL A 556 -1.62 31.62 9.10
CA VAL A 556 -2.03 32.28 10.33
C VAL A 556 -1.88 31.37 11.56
N ASP A 557 -1.75 30.06 11.38
CA ASP A 557 -1.63 29.08 12.45
C ASP A 557 -0.19 28.64 12.78
N GLY A 558 0.79 29.01 11.95
CA GLY A 558 2.21 28.84 12.24
C GLY A 558 2.69 27.41 12.11
N SER A 559 2.06 26.63 11.21
CA SER A 559 2.65 25.44 10.62
C SER A 559 4.01 25.74 10.00
N ARG A 560 4.80 24.68 9.76
CA ARG A 560 6.17 24.78 9.20
C ARG A 560 6.36 23.99 7.92
N ASP A 561 5.31 23.32 7.49
CA ASP A 561 5.29 22.37 6.39
C ASP A 561 4.23 22.83 5.40
N ASP A 562 4.37 24.07 4.97
CA ASP A 562 3.33 24.83 4.29
C ASP A 562 3.45 24.75 2.79
N VAL A 563 4.67 24.58 2.28
CA VAL A 563 4.96 24.51 0.84
C VAL A 563 5.59 23.17 0.51
N SER A 564 5.08 22.51 -0.51
CA SER A 564 5.66 21.31 -1.11
C SER A 564 5.93 21.55 -2.59
N LEU A 565 7.09 21.09 -3.06
CA LEU A 565 7.45 21.08 -4.47
C LEU A 565 7.34 19.66 -5.00
N VAL A 566 6.39 19.44 -5.92
CA VAL A 566 6.11 18.13 -6.48
C VAL A 566 6.60 18.08 -7.93
N PRO A 567 7.60 17.24 -8.26
CA PRO A 567 8.08 17.10 -9.61
C PRO A 567 7.07 16.31 -10.45
N MET A 568 6.77 16.80 -11.65
CA MET A 568 5.89 16.15 -12.60
C MET A 568 6.43 16.28 -14.02
N LEU A 569 6.03 15.36 -14.89
CA LEU A 569 6.04 15.59 -16.33
C LEU A 569 4.73 16.25 -16.74
N GLU A 570 4.83 17.36 -17.47
CA GLU A 570 3.75 17.89 -18.28
C GLU A 570 3.93 17.39 -19.71
N ILE A 571 2.98 16.58 -20.19
CA ILE A 571 3.00 16.01 -21.53
C ILE A 571 1.88 16.62 -22.36
N THR A 572 2.26 17.45 -23.33
CA THR A 572 1.33 18.06 -24.27
C THR A 572 1.18 17.19 -25.51
N MET A 573 -0.06 16.91 -25.88
CA MET A 573 -0.44 16.10 -27.03
C MET A 573 -1.21 16.99 -28.01
N PRO A 574 -0.55 17.51 -29.05
CA PRO A 574 -1.20 18.37 -30.04
C PRO A 574 -2.09 17.51 -30.96
N GLU A 575 -3.38 17.86 -31.02
CA GLU A 575 -4.46 17.09 -31.67
C GLU A 575 -4.98 15.87 -30.89
N ALA A 576 -5.96 15.24 -31.53
CA ALA A 576 -7.11 14.72 -30.86
C ALA A 576 -6.90 13.24 -30.47
N THR A 577 -6.63 12.35 -31.42
CA THR A 577 -6.50 10.94 -31.08
C THR A 577 -5.20 10.72 -30.32
N THR A 578 -5.29 10.65 -29.00
CA THR A 578 -4.18 10.32 -28.14
C THR A 578 -4.15 8.81 -27.98
N ASN A 579 -2.95 8.24 -27.94
CA ASN A 579 -2.74 6.82 -27.70
C ASN A 579 -2.93 6.49 -26.22
N LEU A 580 -3.85 7.18 -25.54
CA LEU A 580 -4.15 6.96 -24.13
C LEU A 580 -5.21 5.87 -24.00
N PRO A 581 -5.25 5.16 -22.86
CA PRO A 581 -6.31 4.20 -22.58
C PRO A 581 -7.69 4.82 -22.73
N THR A 582 -8.59 4.10 -23.41
CA THR A 582 -9.94 4.59 -23.71
C THR A 582 -11.05 3.75 -23.10
N ALA A 583 -12.06 4.45 -22.59
CA ALA A 583 -13.31 3.87 -22.12
C ALA A 583 -14.49 4.33 -22.98
N VAL A 584 -15.59 3.58 -22.88
CA VAL A 584 -16.88 4.00 -23.48
C VAL A 584 -17.32 5.31 -22.83
N PRO A 585 -17.69 6.34 -23.61
CA PRO A 585 -18.06 7.64 -23.08
C PRO A 585 -19.18 7.56 -22.05
N SER A 586 -18.85 7.98 -20.83
CA SER A 586 -19.78 8.03 -19.73
C SER A 586 -19.39 9.11 -18.74
N LEU A 587 -20.39 9.87 -18.28
CA LEU A 587 -20.23 10.85 -17.20
C LEU A 587 -21.06 10.38 -16.01
N PRO A 588 -20.43 9.86 -14.94
CA PRO A 588 -21.15 9.61 -13.70
C PRO A 588 -21.61 10.95 -13.12
N VAL A 589 -22.88 11.02 -12.75
CA VAL A 589 -23.48 12.20 -12.14
C VAL A 589 -24.14 11.81 -10.83
N THR A 590 -23.93 12.65 -9.80
CA THR A 590 -24.59 12.51 -8.52
C THR A 590 -25.25 13.82 -8.17
N VAL A 591 -26.54 13.78 -7.85
CA VAL A 591 -27.31 14.91 -7.36
C VAL A 591 -27.57 14.71 -5.87
N HIS A 592 -27.07 15.63 -5.06
CA HIS A 592 -27.23 15.62 -3.61
C HIS A 592 -28.45 16.44 -3.22
N PRO A 593 -29.23 16.05 -2.20
CA PRO A 593 -30.31 16.87 -1.70
C PRO A 593 -29.77 18.17 -1.10
N THR A 594 -30.52 19.28 -1.20
CA THR A 594 -30.11 20.57 -0.62
C THR A 594 -30.70 20.79 0.77
N GLU A 595 -29.90 21.31 1.70
CA GLU A 595 -30.20 21.44 3.15
C GLU A 595 -31.47 22.25 3.49
N ASN A 596 -31.96 23.12 2.61
CA ASN A 596 -33.08 24.04 2.84
C ASN A 596 -34.49 23.39 2.89
N LEU A 597 -34.62 22.07 2.93
CA LEU A 597 -35.91 21.38 2.76
C LEU A 597 -36.54 20.87 4.06
N ARG A 598 -35.76 20.73 5.13
CA ARG A 598 -36.28 20.24 6.42
C ARG A 598 -37.29 21.21 7.06
N GLN A 599 -37.22 22.51 6.74
CA GLN A 599 -38.19 23.51 7.22
C GLN A 599 -39.61 23.33 6.66
N ASN A 600 -39.80 22.55 5.59
CA ASN A 600 -41.11 22.38 4.93
C ASN A 600 -41.69 20.95 5.04
N GLY A 601 -41.08 20.06 5.84
CA GLY A 601 -41.61 18.70 6.06
C GLY A 601 -41.54 17.78 4.83
N LEU A 602 -40.58 18.01 3.94
CA LEU A 602 -40.32 17.18 2.75
C LEU A 602 -39.06 16.33 2.96
N THR A 603 -39.08 15.05 2.54
CA THR A 603 -37.91 14.17 2.56
C THR A 603 -36.83 14.66 1.57
N PRO A 604 -35.56 14.80 2.00
CA PRO A 604 -34.45 15.11 1.11
C PRO A 604 -34.32 13.99 0.06
N THR A 605 -34.27 14.34 -1.22
CA THR A 605 -34.26 13.35 -2.32
C THR A 605 -33.09 13.62 -3.25
N GLY A 606 -32.17 12.66 -3.35
CA GLY A 606 -31.01 12.67 -4.24
C GLY A 606 -31.08 11.57 -5.30
N GLY A 607 -29.97 11.34 -5.98
CA GLY A 607 -29.79 10.20 -6.86
C GLY A 607 -28.48 10.23 -7.64
N GLN A 608 -28.10 9.08 -8.15
CA GLN A 608 -26.93 8.83 -8.97
C GLN A 608 -27.39 8.28 -10.32
N GLY A 609 -26.56 8.46 -11.34
CA GLY A 609 -26.73 7.80 -12.63
C GLY A 609 -25.56 8.11 -13.56
N ILE A 610 -25.61 7.56 -14.77
CA ILE A 610 -24.55 7.66 -15.76
C ILE A 610 -25.11 8.29 -17.03
N LEU A 611 -24.61 9.47 -17.40
CA LEU A 611 -24.91 10.07 -18.71
C LEU A 611 -24.12 9.35 -19.79
N ARG A 612 -24.79 8.90 -20.84
CA ARG A 612 -24.22 8.22 -22.02
C ARG A 612 -24.73 8.88 -23.29
N GLN A 613 -23.89 8.96 -24.31
CA GLN A 613 -24.30 9.44 -25.64
C GLN A 613 -25.05 8.32 -26.39
N GLN A 614 -26.22 8.61 -26.94
CA GLN A 614 -26.99 7.71 -27.80
C GLN A 614 -27.47 8.48 -29.05
N GLY A 615 -26.73 8.38 -30.16
CA GLY A 615 -27.01 9.19 -31.35
C GLY A 615 -26.76 10.67 -31.06
N ASP A 616 -27.68 11.55 -31.47
CA ASP A 616 -27.61 12.99 -31.18
C ASP A 616 -28.08 13.36 -29.76
N ASP A 617 -28.46 12.36 -28.96
CA ASP A 617 -29.03 12.54 -27.63
C ASP A 617 -28.07 12.07 -26.52
N ILE A 618 -28.20 12.68 -25.35
CA ILE A 618 -27.62 12.17 -24.11
C ILE A 618 -28.72 11.43 -23.35
N ILE A 619 -28.44 10.24 -22.84
CA ILE A 619 -29.36 9.47 -22.00
C ILE A 619 -28.74 9.26 -20.62
N LEU A 620 -29.58 9.31 -19.58
CA LEU A 620 -29.19 8.97 -18.22
C LEU A 620 -29.57 7.50 -17.97
N THR A 621 -28.57 6.70 -17.66
CA THR A 621 -28.67 5.24 -17.45
C THR A 621 -28.25 4.88 -16.04
N ASP A 622 -28.58 3.66 -15.59
CA ASP A 622 -28.19 3.11 -14.28
C ASP A 622 -28.51 4.07 -13.12
N ALA A 623 -29.68 4.68 -13.22
CA ALA A 623 -30.08 5.82 -12.41
C ALA A 623 -31.04 5.39 -11.29
N ASN A 624 -30.89 5.95 -10.09
CA ASN A 624 -31.68 5.60 -8.91
C ASN A 624 -32.43 6.79 -8.28
N PHE A 625 -32.79 7.80 -9.08
CA PHE A 625 -33.53 8.97 -8.59
C PHE A 625 -35.00 8.64 -8.27
N GLU A 626 -35.53 9.20 -7.19
CA GLU A 626 -36.93 9.00 -6.79
C GLU A 626 -37.97 9.54 -7.80
N THR A 627 -39.10 8.85 -7.94
CA THR A 627 -40.18 9.18 -8.88
C THR A 627 -40.97 10.43 -8.46
N GLY A 628 -41.19 11.38 -9.37
CA GLY A 628 -42.08 12.56 -9.14
C GLY A 628 -41.42 13.94 -9.26
N GLY A 629 -40.11 13.99 -9.53
CA GLY A 629 -39.37 15.22 -9.82
C GLY A 629 -39.21 15.55 -11.31
N SER A 630 -38.64 16.72 -11.60
CA SER A 630 -38.02 17.05 -12.89
C SER A 630 -36.56 17.47 -12.68
N LEU A 631 -35.69 17.07 -13.61
CA LEU A 631 -34.30 17.56 -13.65
C LEU A 631 -34.21 18.80 -14.55
N ILE A 632 -33.35 19.73 -14.12
CA ILE A 632 -32.95 20.94 -14.85
C ILE A 632 -31.43 20.92 -14.97
N LEU A 633 -30.92 21.07 -16.20
CA LEU A 633 -29.50 21.28 -16.46
C LEU A 633 -29.23 22.78 -16.51
N ARG A 634 -28.22 23.26 -15.77
CA ARG A 634 -27.78 24.67 -15.76
C ARG A 634 -26.28 24.77 -15.96
N THR A 635 -25.79 25.92 -16.42
CA THR A 635 -24.37 26.26 -16.35
C THR A 635 -23.98 26.64 -14.91
N GLY A 636 -22.68 26.73 -14.62
CA GLY A 636 -22.15 27.09 -13.31
C GLY A 636 -21.98 25.88 -12.38
N SER A 637 -21.97 26.15 -11.08
CA SER A 637 -21.84 25.13 -10.04
C SER A 637 -23.08 25.11 -9.14
N CYS A 638 -23.18 24.12 -8.25
CA CYS A 638 -24.23 24.11 -7.24
C CYS A 638 -24.22 25.33 -6.31
N LEU A 639 -23.04 25.90 -6.07
CA LEU A 639 -22.88 27.10 -5.25
C LEU A 639 -23.25 28.38 -6.02
N GLU A 640 -22.92 28.42 -7.31
CA GLU A 640 -23.19 29.55 -8.20
C GLU A 640 -23.87 29.07 -9.50
N PRO A 641 -25.16 28.73 -9.45
CA PRO A 641 -25.83 28.14 -10.59
C PRO A 641 -26.25 29.22 -11.60
N GLY A 642 -25.73 29.10 -12.81
CA GLY A 642 -25.88 30.01 -13.93
C GLY A 642 -27.18 29.82 -14.71
N ASP A 643 -27.10 29.98 -16.03
CA ASP A 643 -28.26 29.97 -16.92
C ASP A 643 -28.82 28.55 -17.11
N ILE A 644 -30.13 28.47 -17.33
CA ILE A 644 -30.80 27.21 -17.60
C ILE A 644 -30.50 26.77 -19.03
N VAL A 645 -29.96 25.56 -19.17
CA VAL A 645 -29.64 24.93 -20.44
C VAL A 645 -30.81 24.06 -20.91
N ARG A 646 -31.42 23.28 -20.00
CA ARG A 646 -32.56 22.40 -20.29
C ARG A 646 -33.48 22.26 -19.08
N GLU A 647 -34.80 22.25 -19.30
CA GLU A 647 -35.82 22.02 -18.27
C GLU A 647 -36.70 20.80 -18.60
N GLY A 648 -37.37 20.25 -17.59
CA GLY A 648 -38.51 19.36 -17.79
C GLY A 648 -38.16 17.90 -18.06
N ILE A 649 -36.97 17.45 -17.68
CA ILE A 649 -36.55 16.05 -17.80
C ILE A 649 -37.35 15.22 -16.76
N ALA A 650 -38.36 14.49 -17.21
CA ALA A 650 -39.27 13.77 -16.32
C ALA A 650 -38.73 12.39 -15.90
N ILE A 651 -39.04 12.00 -14.66
CA ILE A 651 -38.64 10.72 -14.05
C ILE A 651 -39.76 9.69 -14.28
N THR A 652 -39.46 8.53 -14.90
CA THR A 652 -40.48 7.47 -15.09
C THR A 652 -40.57 6.52 -13.89
N SER A 653 -41.67 5.76 -13.78
CA SER A 653 -42.05 4.96 -12.60
C SER A 653 -41.16 3.74 -12.29
N ASN A 654 -40.16 3.41 -13.11
CA ASN A 654 -39.37 2.18 -12.98
C ASN A 654 -37.91 2.46 -12.56
N GLY A 655 -37.61 3.65 -12.01
CA GLY A 655 -36.25 4.11 -11.68
C GLY A 655 -35.38 4.40 -12.93
N LYS A 656 -35.68 3.76 -14.06
CA LYS A 656 -35.04 4.04 -15.35
C LYS A 656 -35.56 5.35 -15.95
N PHE A 657 -34.62 6.19 -16.34
CA PHE A 657 -34.87 7.34 -17.18
C PHE A 657 -34.77 6.91 -18.63
N VAL A 658 -35.86 6.99 -19.37
CA VAL A 658 -35.79 7.08 -20.83
C VAL A 658 -36.76 8.15 -21.23
N ILE A 659 -36.31 9.41 -21.26
CA ILE A 659 -37.10 10.48 -21.86
C ILE A 659 -36.17 11.44 -22.58
N GLY A 660 -35.96 11.13 -23.86
CA GLY A 660 -36.12 12.10 -24.94
C GLY A 660 -35.25 13.36 -24.87
N GLU A 661 -34.03 13.18 -25.37
CA GLU A 661 -33.34 14.17 -26.19
C GLU A 661 -32.87 15.42 -25.44
N PHE A 662 -31.62 15.38 -24.96
CA PHE A 662 -30.76 16.58 -24.91
C PHE A 662 -30.38 16.99 -26.35
N ALA A 663 -31.34 17.06 -27.27
CA ALA A 663 -31.12 17.49 -28.65
C ALA A 663 -30.38 18.84 -28.62
N ASP A 664 -29.29 18.91 -29.38
CA ASP A 664 -28.34 20.03 -29.47
C ASP A 664 -27.29 20.14 -28.34
N LEU A 665 -27.12 19.13 -27.47
CA LEU A 665 -26.02 19.01 -26.49
C LEU A 665 -25.27 17.69 -26.67
N SER A 666 -23.94 17.75 -26.69
CA SER A 666 -23.09 16.55 -26.71
C SER A 666 -22.53 16.22 -25.33
N LEU A 667 -22.29 14.94 -25.07
CA LEU A 667 -21.63 14.49 -23.84
C LEU A 667 -20.23 15.12 -23.70
N ARG A 668 -19.53 15.38 -24.82
CA ARG A 668 -18.31 16.19 -24.89
C ARG A 668 -18.50 17.60 -24.33
N GLN A 669 -19.61 18.26 -24.65
CA GLN A 669 -19.86 19.61 -24.13
C GLN A 669 -20.06 19.57 -22.61
N LEU A 670 -20.74 18.56 -22.08
CA LEU A 670 -20.93 18.42 -20.63
C LEU A 670 -19.64 18.03 -19.89
N SER A 671 -18.78 17.25 -20.54
CA SER A 671 -17.51 16.79 -19.98
C SER A 671 -16.45 17.90 -19.89
N GLN A 672 -16.73 19.11 -20.36
CA GLN A 672 -15.89 20.29 -20.11
C GLN A 672 -16.09 20.87 -18.70
N GLY A 673 -17.06 20.34 -17.95
CA GLY A 673 -17.42 20.84 -16.63
C GLY A 673 -18.17 22.18 -16.69
N GLY A 674 -18.44 22.77 -15.52
CA GLY A 674 -19.21 24.02 -15.43
C GLY A 674 -20.70 23.85 -15.73
N TYR A 675 -21.22 22.64 -15.57
CA TYR A 675 -22.64 22.34 -15.61
C TYR A 675 -23.08 21.73 -14.28
N THR A 676 -24.35 21.91 -13.96
CA THR A 676 -24.99 21.32 -12.79
C THR A 676 -26.36 20.75 -13.14
N LEU A 677 -26.66 19.59 -12.57
CA LEU A 677 -27.97 18.95 -12.57
C LEU A 677 -28.71 19.33 -11.29
N GLN A 678 -29.88 19.94 -11.44
CA GLN A 678 -30.72 20.35 -10.32
C GLN A 678 -32.07 19.64 -10.38
N MET A 679 -32.57 19.19 -9.23
CA MET A 679 -33.88 18.54 -9.10
C MET A 679 -34.93 19.52 -8.57
N TYR A 680 -36.11 19.51 -9.22
CA TYR A 680 -37.25 20.39 -8.94
C TYR A 680 -38.57 19.61 -8.88
N ARG A 681 -39.54 20.12 -8.10
CA ARG A 681 -40.89 19.53 -8.01
C ARG A 681 -41.89 20.37 -8.82
N PHE A 682 -42.73 19.70 -9.62
CA PHE A 682 -43.67 20.33 -10.55
C PHE A 682 -44.72 21.25 -9.91
N ASP A 683 -45.01 21.07 -8.61
CA ASP A 683 -46.07 21.77 -7.88
C ASP A 683 -45.61 23.05 -7.17
N GLN A 684 -44.31 23.21 -6.87
CA GLN A 684 -43.80 24.28 -5.99
C GLN A 684 -42.61 25.11 -6.52
N ARG A 685 -41.95 24.72 -7.63
CA ARG A 685 -40.71 25.38 -8.13
C ARG A 685 -39.59 25.52 -7.08
N VAL A 686 -39.53 24.61 -6.12
CA VAL A 686 -38.47 24.55 -5.11
C VAL A 686 -37.39 23.60 -5.60
N MET A 687 -36.14 24.07 -5.61
CA MET A 687 -34.95 23.26 -5.87
C MET A 687 -34.68 22.43 -4.62
N TYR A 688 -34.51 21.12 -4.79
CA TYR A 688 -34.33 20.21 -3.65
C TYR A 688 -33.14 19.26 -3.79
N GLY A 689 -32.45 19.31 -4.92
CA GLY A 689 -31.18 18.61 -5.08
C GLY A 689 -30.30 19.28 -6.13
N CYS A 690 -28.99 19.19 -5.96
CA CYS A 690 -28.00 19.72 -6.87
C CYS A 690 -26.78 18.79 -6.98
N GLY A 691 -26.29 18.59 -8.21
CA GLY A 691 -25.07 17.85 -8.53
C GLY A 691 -24.23 18.60 -9.55
N ASN A 692 -22.91 18.67 -9.35
CA ASN A 692 -22.00 19.22 -10.36
C ASN A 692 -21.65 18.12 -11.38
N ILE A 693 -21.53 18.49 -12.65
CA ILE A 693 -20.93 17.64 -13.68
C ILE A 693 -19.46 18.00 -13.75
N TYR A 694 -18.61 17.02 -13.44
CA TYR A 694 -17.17 17.19 -13.39
C TYR A 694 -16.54 16.98 -14.76
N PRO A 695 -15.45 17.70 -15.06
CA PRO A 695 -14.79 17.56 -16.34
C PRO A 695 -14.19 16.15 -16.50
N ARG A 696 -14.33 15.58 -17.70
CA ARG A 696 -13.65 14.34 -18.10
C ARG A 696 -13.14 14.49 -19.56
N PRO A 697 -11.86 14.21 -19.82
CA PRO A 697 -11.27 14.39 -21.14
C PRO A 697 -11.74 13.34 -22.15
N TYR A 698 -11.93 13.77 -23.40
CA TYR A 698 -12.27 12.88 -24.52
C TYR A 698 -11.02 12.39 -25.24
N ASN A 699 -11.06 11.20 -25.87
CA ASN A 699 -9.96 10.83 -26.78
C ASN A 699 -10.11 11.60 -28.10
N GLY A 700 -9.73 12.87 -28.05
CA GLY A 700 -9.62 13.68 -29.23
C GLY A 700 -10.88 14.22 -29.80
N ALA A 701 -11.03 14.10 -31.12
CA ALA A 701 -12.15 14.59 -31.91
C ALA A 701 -13.20 13.49 -32.11
N ASP A 702 -12.91 12.26 -31.65
CA ASP A 702 -13.83 11.15 -31.64
C ASP A 702 -14.74 11.23 -30.39
N ASP A 703 -16.03 11.49 -30.61
CA ASP A 703 -17.04 11.52 -29.55
C ASP A 703 -17.43 10.13 -29.04
N SER A 704 -16.93 9.07 -29.67
CA SER A 704 -17.23 7.68 -29.31
C SER A 704 -16.29 7.08 -28.28
N ARG A 705 -15.23 7.80 -27.89
CA ARG A 705 -14.24 7.34 -26.90
C ARG A 705 -13.87 8.44 -25.91
N MET A 706 -13.93 8.13 -24.62
CA MET A 706 -13.38 8.97 -23.56
C MET A 706 -12.07 8.39 -23.06
N ILE A 707 -11.21 9.23 -22.47
CA ILE A 707 -10.00 8.73 -21.80
C ILE A 707 -10.45 7.95 -20.56
N ASP A 708 -9.85 6.78 -20.34
CA ASP A 708 -10.03 6.01 -19.12
C ASP A 708 -9.25 6.63 -17.97
N VAL A 709 -9.84 7.67 -17.38
CA VAL A 709 -9.26 8.37 -16.23
C VAL A 709 -9.17 7.50 -14.99
N ASP A 710 -9.97 6.43 -14.90
CA ASP A 710 -9.98 5.55 -13.75
C ASP A 710 -8.73 4.63 -13.81
N GLU A 711 -8.37 4.13 -15.00
CA GLU A 711 -7.09 3.43 -15.24
C GLU A 711 -5.87 4.33 -14.99
N LEU A 712 -5.86 5.54 -15.56
CA LEU A 712 -4.74 6.48 -15.38
C LEU A 712 -4.58 6.93 -13.91
N SER A 713 -5.69 7.00 -13.15
CA SER A 713 -5.65 7.39 -11.75
C SER A 713 -4.90 6.40 -10.85
N ALA A 714 -4.80 5.12 -11.25
CA ALA A 714 -4.00 4.12 -10.53
C ALA A 714 -2.50 4.46 -10.55
N TYR A 715 -2.06 5.20 -11.57
CA TYR A 715 -0.69 5.74 -11.71
C TYR A 715 -0.58 7.18 -11.21
N ASN A 716 -1.62 7.70 -10.56
CA ASN A 716 -1.74 9.11 -10.18
C ASN A 716 -1.60 10.09 -11.36
N ILE A 717 -1.90 9.63 -12.57
CA ILE A 717 -1.86 10.45 -13.79
C ILE A 717 -3.19 11.19 -13.94
N SER A 718 -3.11 12.47 -14.31
CA SER A 718 -4.29 13.28 -14.63
C SER A 718 -4.20 13.81 -16.06
N VAL A 719 -5.35 13.87 -16.74
CA VAL A 719 -5.45 14.34 -18.13
C VAL A 719 -6.51 15.43 -18.20
N ARG A 720 -6.25 16.47 -18.98
CA ARG A 720 -7.20 17.55 -19.26
C ARG A 720 -7.17 17.94 -20.72
N ASP A 721 -8.32 18.36 -21.22
CA ASP A 721 -8.42 18.97 -22.55
C ASP A 721 -7.90 20.41 -22.51
N THR A 722 -7.22 20.83 -23.57
CA THR A 722 -6.82 22.23 -23.80
C THR A 722 -7.90 22.99 -24.56
N ALA A 723 -7.91 24.33 -24.47
CA ALA A 723 -9.03 25.17 -24.91
C ALA A 723 -9.51 24.90 -26.35
N VAL A 724 -10.83 24.85 -26.50
CA VAL A 724 -11.59 24.36 -27.66
C VAL A 724 -11.43 25.23 -28.92
N GLY A 725 -11.02 24.64 -30.05
CA GLY A 725 -10.85 25.29 -31.37
C GLY A 725 -10.05 24.43 -32.37
N GLU A 726 -9.54 25.01 -33.47
CA GLU A 726 -8.67 24.34 -34.49
C GLU A 726 -7.31 23.85 -33.92
N GLN A 727 -7.09 23.93 -32.60
CA GLN A 727 -5.90 23.50 -31.86
C GLN A 727 -6.31 22.72 -30.58
N ALA A 728 -7.37 21.90 -30.65
CA ALA A 728 -7.78 21.05 -29.52
C ALA A 728 -6.76 19.93 -29.31
N GLY A 729 -6.04 19.95 -28.18
CA GLY A 729 -5.13 18.89 -27.74
C GLY A 729 -5.34 18.53 -26.28
N GLN A 730 -4.49 17.67 -25.74
CA GLN A 730 -4.54 17.26 -24.33
C GLN A 730 -3.25 17.62 -23.62
N VAL A 731 -3.37 17.82 -22.30
CA VAL A 731 -2.22 17.90 -21.41
C VAL A 731 -2.39 16.86 -20.33
N MET A 732 -1.36 16.05 -20.16
CA MET A 732 -1.26 15.02 -19.14
C MET A 732 -0.21 15.44 -18.12
N TYR A 733 -0.52 15.26 -16.84
CA TYR A 733 0.40 15.43 -15.74
C TYR A 733 0.73 14.07 -15.14
N VAL A 734 2.01 13.73 -15.14
CA VAL A 734 2.53 12.45 -14.64
C VAL A 734 3.44 12.74 -13.45
N PRO A 735 3.15 12.23 -12.25
CA PRO A 735 4.04 12.42 -11.11
C PRO A 735 5.37 11.69 -11.33
N LEU A 736 6.45 12.29 -10.84
CA LEU A 736 7.78 11.70 -10.92
C LEU A 736 8.15 10.99 -9.62
N HIS A 737 8.69 9.77 -9.76
CA HIS A 737 9.23 9.00 -8.65
C HIS A 737 10.72 9.28 -8.51
N LEU A 738 11.15 9.67 -7.31
CA LEU A 738 12.56 9.88 -7.01
C LEU A 738 13.30 8.54 -7.02
N MET A 739 14.33 8.45 -7.84
CA MET A 739 15.28 7.33 -7.82
C MET A 739 16.32 7.62 -6.75
N VAL A 740 16.42 6.71 -5.79
CA VAL A 740 17.37 6.80 -4.68
C VAL A 740 18.29 5.62 -4.79
N ASP A 741 19.56 5.97 -4.88
CA ASP A 741 20.67 5.05 -4.88
C ASP A 741 20.97 4.61 -3.43
N ASP A 742 20.75 3.34 -3.11
CA ASP A 742 20.93 2.81 -1.76
C ASP A 742 22.43 2.58 -1.48
N PRO A 743 23.05 3.34 -0.56
CA PRO A 743 24.43 3.09 -0.18
C PRO A 743 24.67 1.67 0.36
N ALA A 744 23.61 0.92 0.73
CA ALA A 744 23.74 -0.46 1.16
C ALA A 744 24.10 -1.46 0.05
N GLN A 745 23.88 -1.08 -1.22
CA GLN A 745 24.30 -1.86 -2.39
C GLN A 745 25.68 -1.42 -2.92
N LEU A 746 26.30 -0.38 -2.36
CA LEU A 746 27.47 0.27 -2.97
C LEU A 746 28.61 0.50 -1.99
N THR A 747 29.71 -0.24 -2.17
CA THR A 747 31.00 0.14 -1.61
C THR A 747 32.16 -0.23 -2.54
N VAL A 748 32.33 0.53 -3.61
CA VAL A 748 33.67 0.75 -4.20
C VAL A 748 33.96 2.24 -4.07
N LYS A 749 34.96 2.60 -3.26
CA LYS A 749 35.50 3.97 -3.21
C LYS A 749 36.50 4.12 -4.34
N THR A 750 36.07 4.58 -5.50
CA THR A 750 36.97 5.16 -6.48
C THR A 750 37.33 6.59 -6.04
N ASN A 751 38.52 7.07 -6.40
CA ASN A 751 39.04 8.37 -5.98
C ASN A 751 38.46 9.55 -6.79
N SER A 752 37.32 9.38 -7.44
CA SER A 752 36.55 10.43 -8.11
C SER A 752 35.64 11.13 -7.09
N ASP A 753 35.34 12.42 -7.30
CA ASP A 753 34.45 13.24 -6.45
C ASP A 753 32.97 12.80 -6.52
N GLU A 754 32.70 11.53 -6.80
CA GLU A 754 31.38 10.98 -7.06
C GLU A 754 30.74 10.52 -5.76
N VAL A 755 29.66 11.21 -5.38
CA VAL A 755 28.88 10.87 -4.20
C VAL A 755 27.97 9.70 -4.57
N ILE A 756 28.53 8.48 -4.53
CA ILE A 756 27.81 7.23 -4.72
C ILE A 756 27.03 6.96 -3.41
N GLY A 757 25.71 6.94 -3.49
CA GLY A 757 24.77 7.03 -2.37
C GLY A 757 24.05 8.38 -2.34
N GLY A 758 22.84 8.44 -2.90
CA GLY A 758 22.10 9.69 -2.99
C GLY A 758 20.85 9.65 -3.86
N ARG A 759 20.37 10.84 -4.23
CA ARG A 759 19.24 11.00 -5.14
C ARG A 759 19.82 11.16 -6.53
N VAL A 760 19.50 10.25 -7.44
CA VAL A 760 20.21 10.13 -8.73
C VAL A 760 19.41 10.68 -9.89
N GLY A 761 18.09 10.47 -9.87
CA GLY A 761 17.21 10.98 -10.93
C GLY A 761 15.73 10.83 -10.57
N PHE A 762 14.90 10.98 -11.59
CA PHE A 762 13.47 10.70 -11.54
C PHE A 762 13.09 9.66 -12.58
N ARG A 763 12.09 8.84 -12.27
CA ARG A 763 11.42 7.95 -13.22
C ARG A 763 9.93 8.23 -13.31
N ALA A 764 9.36 8.05 -14.49
CA ALA A 764 7.94 8.05 -14.74
C ALA A 764 7.55 6.86 -15.63
N LEU A 765 6.48 6.16 -15.25
CA LEU A 765 5.86 5.13 -16.05
C LEU A 765 4.53 5.65 -16.59
N ILE A 766 4.33 5.53 -17.90
CA ILE A 766 3.17 6.10 -18.58
C ILE A 766 2.49 5.00 -19.40
N PRO A 767 1.27 4.58 -19.00
CA PRO A 767 0.49 3.64 -19.79
C PRO A 767 -0.14 4.36 -21.00
N TYR A 768 0.10 3.80 -22.16
CA TYR A 768 -0.53 4.12 -23.44
C TYR A 768 -1.29 2.89 -23.95
N GLN A 769 -2.19 3.12 -24.88
CA GLN A 769 -2.89 2.11 -25.67
C GLN A 769 -2.43 2.24 -27.12
N ALA A 770 -1.85 1.17 -27.66
CA ALA A 770 -1.33 1.13 -29.02
C ALA A 770 -2.43 1.46 -30.03
N ALA A 771 -2.10 2.36 -30.97
CA ALA A 771 -2.90 2.62 -32.15
C ALA A 771 -2.11 2.28 -33.42
N ALA A 772 -2.83 2.09 -34.52
CA ALA A 772 -2.20 1.84 -35.83
C ALA A 772 -1.29 3.00 -36.30
N GLN A 773 -1.49 4.21 -35.79
CA GLN A 773 -0.65 5.39 -36.00
C GLN A 773 -0.62 6.23 -34.72
N TRP A 774 0.56 6.70 -34.30
CA TRP A 774 0.73 7.47 -33.07
C TRP A 774 0.21 8.92 -33.15
N GLY A 775 0.17 9.50 -34.36
CA GLY A 775 -0.18 10.91 -34.54
C GLY A 775 1.02 11.84 -34.42
N GLU A 776 0.78 13.08 -33.97
CA GLU A 776 1.84 14.06 -33.73
C GLU A 776 2.71 13.68 -32.52
N ALA A 777 3.94 14.20 -32.49
CA ALA A 777 4.85 13.93 -31.39
C ALA A 777 4.33 14.53 -30.07
N HIS A 778 4.34 13.72 -29.01
CA HIS A 778 4.04 14.17 -27.66
C HIS A 778 5.22 14.98 -27.14
N GLN A 779 4.93 16.12 -26.51
CA GLN A 779 5.94 17.06 -26.01
C GLN A 779 6.00 17.01 -24.49
N VAL A 780 7.16 16.66 -23.95
CA VAL A 780 7.40 16.42 -22.52
C VAL A 780 8.22 17.56 -21.92
N ARG A 781 7.77 18.05 -20.77
CA ARG A 781 8.48 19.04 -19.93
C ARG A 781 8.53 18.56 -18.49
N LEU A 782 9.62 18.86 -17.80
CA LEU A 782 9.72 18.75 -16.34
C LEU A 782 9.12 20.01 -15.72
N VAL A 783 8.12 19.84 -14.85
CA VAL A 783 7.50 20.93 -14.11
C VAL A 783 7.47 20.65 -12.61
N TRP A 784 7.72 21.68 -11.81
CA TRP A 784 7.56 21.64 -10.35
C TRP A 784 6.24 22.29 -9.97
N ALA A 785 5.28 21.48 -9.53
CA ALA A 785 4.04 21.96 -8.94
C ALA A 785 4.29 22.48 -7.52
N VAL A 786 3.87 23.72 -7.28
CA VAL A 786 3.95 24.37 -5.97
C VAL A 786 2.62 24.17 -5.26
N GLN A 787 2.61 23.21 -4.35
CA GLN A 787 1.51 23.00 -3.43
C GLN A 787 1.72 23.83 -2.18
N MET A 788 0.67 24.51 -1.73
CA MET A 788 0.67 25.25 -0.47
C MET A 788 -0.52 24.89 0.40
N LYS A 789 -0.30 24.76 1.70
CA LYS A 789 -1.33 24.71 2.73
C LYS A 789 -1.79 26.14 3.02
N LEU A 790 -2.98 26.49 2.55
CA LEU A 790 -3.52 27.84 2.68
C LEU A 790 -4.47 27.95 3.87
N ASP A 791 -4.32 29.05 4.61
CA ASP A 791 -5.16 29.38 5.74
C ASP A 791 -6.35 30.29 5.41
N GLU A 792 -7.37 30.22 6.27
CA GLU A 792 -8.62 30.98 6.16
C GLU A 792 -9.34 30.79 4.80
N MET A 793 -9.19 29.62 4.18
CA MET A 793 -9.80 29.29 2.90
C MET A 793 -11.31 29.10 3.04
N CYS A 794 -12.08 29.75 2.18
CA CYS A 794 -13.53 29.72 2.28
C CYS A 794 -14.12 28.42 1.72
N VAL A 795 -14.74 27.61 2.58
CA VAL A 795 -15.36 26.33 2.20
C VAL A 795 -16.87 26.39 2.12
N GLU A 796 -17.50 27.44 2.65
CA GLU A 796 -18.94 27.60 2.66
C GLU A 796 -19.32 29.06 2.41
N ARG A 797 -20.16 29.32 1.40
CA ARG A 797 -20.74 30.65 1.16
C ARG A 797 -22.23 30.61 1.45
N THR A 798 -22.70 31.53 2.28
CA THR A 798 -24.11 31.61 2.67
C THR A 798 -25.00 31.85 1.43
N PRO A 799 -25.95 30.97 1.10
CA PRO A 799 -26.84 31.20 -0.03
C PRO A 799 -27.94 32.19 0.37
N PHE A 800 -28.17 33.20 -0.48
CA PHE A 800 -29.48 33.85 -0.64
C PHE A 800 -30.08 34.67 0.53
N LEU A 801 -29.31 35.56 1.17
CA LEU A 801 -29.90 36.74 1.81
C LEU A 801 -29.16 38.02 1.39
N GLN A 802 -29.78 38.75 0.46
CA GLN A 802 -29.66 40.14 -0.03
C GLN A 802 -28.56 41.15 0.44
N PHE A 803 -27.56 40.83 1.25
CA PHE A 803 -26.46 41.73 1.58
C PHE A 803 -25.15 40.94 1.76
N GLU A 804 -24.20 41.21 0.86
CA GLU A 804 -22.77 40.84 0.89
C GLU A 804 -22.45 39.35 1.05
N GLY A 805 -21.91 38.73 -0.02
CA GLY A 805 -21.40 37.36 -0.03
C GLY A 805 -20.21 37.17 0.90
N GLY A 806 -20.49 36.98 2.19
CA GLY A 806 -19.53 36.59 3.22
C GLY A 806 -19.29 35.09 3.22
N CYS A 807 -18.07 34.70 3.58
CA CYS A 807 -17.74 33.32 3.85
C CYS A 807 -18.38 32.87 5.16
N GLY A 808 -19.23 31.83 5.12
CA GLY A 808 -19.87 31.24 6.29
C GLY A 808 -18.86 30.47 7.15
N ARG A 809 -17.87 29.82 6.52
CA ARG A 809 -16.85 29.04 7.22
C ARG A 809 -15.52 29.01 6.47
N THR A 810 -14.43 29.19 7.22
CA THR A 810 -13.06 29.07 6.72
C THR A 810 -12.34 27.87 7.31
N VAL A 811 -11.43 27.27 6.54
CA VAL A 811 -10.52 26.20 7.00
C VAL A 811 -9.07 26.65 6.88
N ASN A 812 -8.24 26.10 7.74
CA ASN A 812 -6.79 26.27 7.68
C ASN A 812 -6.13 25.05 7.07
N ASN A 813 -4.87 25.22 6.65
CA ASN A 813 -4.03 24.17 6.13
C ASN A 813 -4.62 23.43 4.91
N LEU A 814 -5.37 24.15 4.05
CA LEU A 814 -5.95 23.56 2.86
C LEU A 814 -4.89 23.43 1.76
N ASN A 815 -4.45 22.19 1.46
CA ASN A 815 -3.57 21.93 0.33
C ASN A 815 -4.18 22.52 -0.95
N THR A 816 -3.42 23.39 -1.61
CA THR A 816 -3.81 24.12 -2.81
C THR A 816 -2.63 24.24 -3.75
N LEU A 817 -2.79 23.81 -5.00
CA LEU A 817 -1.83 24.12 -6.06
C LEU A 817 -1.94 25.61 -6.41
N ILE A 818 -0.85 26.37 -6.23
CA ILE A 818 -0.83 27.82 -6.49
C ILE A 818 -0.04 28.21 -7.74
N HIS A 819 0.90 27.38 -8.16
CA HIS A 819 1.77 27.65 -9.31
C HIS A 819 2.46 26.38 -9.83
N SER A 820 3.04 26.48 -11.02
CA SER A 820 3.98 25.48 -11.56
C SER A 820 5.16 26.20 -12.22
N TYR A 821 6.36 25.63 -12.12
CA TYR A 821 7.56 26.14 -12.78
C TYR A 821 8.17 25.09 -13.69
N ASP A 822 8.57 25.47 -14.90
CA ASP A 822 9.37 24.61 -15.77
C ASP A 822 10.79 24.47 -15.23
N ASP A 823 11.39 23.29 -15.42
CA ASP A 823 12.79 23.03 -15.14
C ASP A 823 13.48 22.43 -16.37
N ALA A 824 14.79 22.63 -16.44
CA ALA A 824 15.59 22.03 -17.49
C ALA A 824 16.13 20.68 -17.04
N TRP A 825 16.24 19.74 -17.98
CA TRP A 825 16.59 18.35 -17.67
C TRP A 825 17.29 17.67 -18.84
N ARG A 826 17.89 16.52 -18.55
CA ARG A 826 18.43 15.56 -19.53
C ARG A 826 17.74 14.21 -19.37
N LEU A 827 17.50 13.57 -20.50
CA LEU A 827 16.98 12.21 -20.54
C LEU A 827 18.13 11.26 -20.21
N THR A 828 17.90 10.39 -19.22
CA THR A 828 18.89 9.39 -18.79
C THR A 828 18.51 8.02 -19.35
N GLY A 829 17.23 7.65 -19.24
CA GLY A 829 16.71 6.40 -19.79
C GLY A 829 15.38 6.57 -20.53
N PHE A 830 15.16 5.76 -21.57
CA PHE A 830 13.90 5.73 -22.31
C PHE A 830 13.57 4.32 -22.78
N ASN A 831 12.63 3.67 -22.08
CA ASN A 831 12.20 2.32 -22.36
C ASN A 831 10.76 2.28 -22.87
N VAL A 832 10.49 1.43 -23.86
CA VAL A 832 9.16 1.25 -24.46
C VAL A 832 8.91 -0.23 -24.67
N TYR A 833 7.84 -0.74 -24.08
CA TYR A 833 7.47 -2.15 -24.22
C TYR A 833 5.95 -2.32 -24.38
N GLU A 834 5.56 -3.31 -25.18
CA GLU A 834 4.17 -3.74 -25.32
C GLU A 834 3.89 -4.86 -24.30
N GLU A 835 2.88 -4.68 -23.46
CA GLU A 835 2.33 -5.76 -22.64
C GLU A 835 1.24 -6.44 -23.46
N ILE A 836 1.50 -7.68 -23.87
CA ILE A 836 0.57 -8.50 -24.64
C ILE A 836 -0.04 -9.58 -23.73
N GLU A 837 0.81 -10.46 -23.23
CA GLU A 837 0.44 -11.61 -22.42
C GLU A 837 1.60 -11.91 -21.47
N VAL A 838 1.29 -12.17 -20.20
CA VAL A 838 2.26 -12.55 -19.17
C VAL A 838 2.04 -14.00 -18.83
N GLU A 839 2.99 -14.83 -19.24
CA GLU A 839 3.09 -16.23 -18.82
C GLU A 839 3.83 -16.30 -17.49
N HIS A 840 3.33 -17.13 -16.58
CA HIS A 840 3.85 -17.26 -15.23
C HIS A 840 3.79 -18.72 -14.77
N ALA A 841 4.84 -19.18 -14.08
CA ALA A 841 4.91 -20.48 -13.43
C ALA A 841 5.21 -20.34 -11.94
N ILE A 842 4.46 -21.09 -11.12
CA ILE A 842 4.80 -21.37 -9.72
C ILE A 842 5.39 -22.77 -9.67
N ILE A 843 6.61 -22.89 -9.13
CA ILE A 843 7.29 -24.17 -8.94
C ILE A 843 7.43 -24.42 -7.45
N TYR A 844 7.15 -25.63 -7.00
CA TYR A 844 7.21 -26.03 -5.59
C TYR A 844 7.59 -27.50 -5.47
N GLU A 845 8.12 -27.90 -4.32
CA GLU A 845 8.32 -29.32 -3.98
C GLU A 845 6.97 -29.92 -3.57
N ASP A 846 6.53 -30.97 -4.28
CA ASP A 846 5.26 -31.63 -3.99
C ASP A 846 5.45 -32.62 -2.82
N PRO A 847 4.87 -32.34 -1.64
CA PRO A 847 5.06 -33.18 -0.45
C PRO A 847 4.47 -34.58 -0.59
N ALA A 848 3.68 -34.86 -1.65
CA ALA A 848 3.15 -36.19 -1.92
C ALA A 848 4.21 -37.14 -2.52
N VAL A 849 5.25 -36.60 -3.16
CA VAL A 849 6.31 -37.36 -3.84
C VAL A 849 7.71 -37.05 -3.31
N ASP A 850 7.87 -35.95 -2.58
CA ASP A 850 9.09 -35.63 -1.86
C ASP A 850 9.25 -36.51 -0.60
N GLU A 851 10.39 -37.19 -0.50
CA GLU A 851 10.71 -38.07 0.63
C GLU A 851 11.23 -37.30 1.86
N ASP A 852 11.76 -36.08 1.69
CA ASP A 852 12.30 -35.25 2.77
C ASP A 852 11.88 -33.78 2.63
N VAL A 853 10.68 -33.48 3.14
CA VAL A 853 10.03 -32.14 3.13
C VAL A 853 10.76 -31.04 3.92
N HIS A 854 12.00 -31.29 4.37
CA HIS A 854 12.86 -30.33 5.04
C HIS A 854 14.16 -30.05 4.25
N ASP A 855 14.32 -30.66 3.08
CA ASP A 855 15.50 -30.51 2.23
C ASP A 855 15.18 -29.68 0.96
N ASP A 856 15.34 -28.37 1.07
CA ASP A 856 15.06 -27.42 -0.03
C ASP A 856 16.22 -27.31 -1.06
N LEU A 857 17.18 -28.25 -1.05
CA LEU A 857 18.32 -28.23 -1.98
C LEU A 857 17.87 -28.32 -3.45
N THR A 858 16.75 -28.99 -3.73
CA THR A 858 16.23 -29.14 -5.10
C THR A 858 15.75 -27.80 -5.64
N LEU A 859 15.00 -27.02 -4.84
CA LEU A 859 14.59 -25.65 -5.21
C LEU A 859 15.77 -24.70 -5.36
N THR A 860 16.80 -24.84 -4.52
CA THR A 860 18.02 -24.02 -4.60
C THR A 860 18.76 -24.27 -5.91
N ALA A 861 18.98 -25.55 -6.27
CA ALA A 861 19.65 -25.91 -7.52
C ALA A 861 18.79 -25.64 -8.77
N LEU A 862 17.46 -25.67 -8.64
CA LEU A 862 16.56 -25.23 -9.71
C LEU A 862 16.68 -23.73 -9.96
N ALA A 863 16.71 -22.91 -8.90
CA ALA A 863 16.84 -21.46 -9.02
C ALA A 863 18.13 -21.10 -9.76
N ASP A 864 19.26 -21.67 -9.33
CA ASP A 864 20.57 -21.54 -9.97
C ASP A 864 20.50 -21.89 -11.47
N GLY A 865 19.93 -23.04 -11.83
CA GLY A 865 19.74 -23.41 -13.24
C GLY A 865 18.80 -22.48 -14.03
N LEU A 866 17.76 -21.92 -13.40
CA LEU A 866 16.86 -20.95 -14.04
C LEU A 866 17.54 -19.59 -14.22
N ASP A 867 18.43 -19.19 -13.33
CA ASP A 867 19.21 -17.98 -13.47
C ASP A 867 20.10 -18.07 -14.73
N TYR A 868 20.80 -19.18 -14.93
CA TYR A 868 21.65 -19.43 -16.12
C TYR A 868 20.92 -19.64 -17.44
N THR A 869 19.60 -19.86 -17.41
CA THR A 869 18.85 -20.21 -18.61
C THR A 869 17.74 -19.22 -18.88
N PHE A 870 16.78 -19.14 -17.97
CA PHE A 870 15.59 -18.33 -18.10
C PHE A 870 15.90 -16.84 -17.89
N MET A 871 16.62 -16.48 -16.82
CA MET A 871 16.92 -15.08 -16.49
C MET A 871 18.02 -14.49 -17.36
N ALA A 872 19.12 -15.22 -17.58
CA ALA A 872 20.16 -14.86 -18.56
C ALA A 872 19.62 -14.76 -20.00
N GLY A 873 18.41 -15.24 -20.26
CA GLY A 873 17.77 -15.18 -21.57
C GLY A 873 18.48 -16.00 -22.63
N ARG A 874 19.05 -17.13 -22.21
CA ARG A 874 19.82 -18.03 -23.06
C ARG A 874 19.00 -18.49 -24.26
N THR A 875 19.65 -18.56 -25.40
CA THR A 875 19.05 -19.01 -26.64
C THR A 875 19.72 -20.26 -27.16
N ASP A 876 18.94 -21.15 -27.75
CA ASP A 876 19.45 -22.29 -28.48
C ASP A 876 20.32 -21.80 -29.66
N ALA A 877 21.56 -22.28 -29.72
CA ALA A 877 22.56 -21.81 -30.68
C ALA A 877 22.21 -22.11 -32.14
N GLU A 878 21.33 -23.07 -32.42
CA GLU A 878 20.93 -23.44 -33.79
C GLU A 878 19.70 -22.65 -34.28
N THR A 879 18.78 -22.33 -33.38
CA THR A 879 17.47 -21.74 -33.70
C THR A 879 17.36 -20.26 -33.32
N GLY A 880 18.18 -19.78 -32.38
CA GLY A 880 18.14 -18.42 -31.85
C GLY A 880 16.87 -18.11 -31.03
N GLN A 881 16.12 -19.14 -30.63
CA GLN A 881 14.96 -19.00 -29.74
C GLN A 881 15.39 -19.24 -28.30
N ARG A 882 14.67 -18.64 -27.32
CA ARG A 882 14.88 -18.93 -25.90
C ARG A 882 14.78 -20.44 -25.68
N ASP A 883 15.81 -21.01 -25.07
CA ASP A 883 15.88 -22.45 -24.84
C ASP A 883 15.15 -22.86 -23.54
N MET A 884 14.84 -21.90 -22.67
CA MET A 884 13.95 -22.05 -21.52
C MET A 884 12.75 -21.10 -21.64
N THR A 885 11.55 -21.66 -21.75
CA THR A 885 10.25 -20.95 -21.73
C THR A 885 9.39 -21.49 -20.58
N ILE A 886 8.28 -20.82 -20.25
CA ILE A 886 7.35 -21.31 -19.20
C ILE A 886 6.84 -22.72 -19.52
N ASP A 887 6.52 -22.99 -20.79
CA ASP A 887 6.12 -24.32 -21.26
C ASP A 887 7.26 -25.35 -21.13
N GLU A 888 8.51 -24.96 -21.38
CA GLU A 888 9.66 -25.86 -21.25
C GLU A 888 9.99 -26.16 -19.79
N ILE A 889 9.86 -25.16 -18.91
CA ILE A 889 9.96 -25.33 -17.44
C ILE A 889 8.93 -26.36 -16.98
N ALA A 890 7.66 -26.19 -17.37
CA ALA A 890 6.60 -27.14 -17.03
C ALA A 890 6.90 -28.53 -17.59
N ARG A 891 7.29 -28.64 -18.86
CA ARG A 891 7.62 -29.93 -19.50
C ARG A 891 8.76 -30.65 -18.77
N ARG A 892 9.78 -29.93 -18.31
CA ARG A 892 10.96 -30.51 -17.64
C ARG A 892 10.68 -30.88 -16.19
N PHE A 893 10.07 -29.98 -15.43
CA PHE A 893 10.08 -30.07 -13.97
C PHE A 893 8.77 -30.51 -13.34
N ASP A 894 7.63 -30.50 -14.06
CA ASP A 894 6.37 -31.01 -13.51
C ASP A 894 6.36 -32.54 -13.47
N HIS A 895 6.57 -33.10 -12.27
CA HIS A 895 6.59 -34.55 -12.02
C HIS A 895 5.31 -35.26 -12.48
N THR A 896 4.20 -34.55 -12.59
CA THR A 896 2.91 -35.13 -13.00
C THR A 896 2.81 -35.35 -14.51
N THR A 897 3.65 -34.70 -15.31
CA THR A 897 3.58 -34.71 -16.78
C THR A 897 4.91 -35.00 -17.48
N ASN A 898 6.04 -35.06 -16.76
CA ASN A 898 7.39 -35.16 -17.32
C ASN A 898 7.96 -36.59 -17.44
N ASP A 899 7.13 -37.65 -17.42
CA ASP A 899 7.52 -39.07 -17.52
C ASP A 899 8.53 -39.42 -18.64
N THR A 900 8.61 -38.59 -19.69
CA THR A 900 9.48 -38.80 -20.86
C THR A 900 10.79 -38.02 -20.82
N VAL A 901 10.98 -37.16 -19.81
CA VAL A 901 12.15 -36.28 -19.66
C VAL A 901 13.27 -37.01 -18.92
N THR A 902 14.46 -36.99 -19.50
CA THR A 902 15.62 -37.65 -18.91
C THR A 902 16.14 -36.90 -17.70
N GLU A 903 16.79 -37.62 -16.78
CA GLU A 903 17.45 -37.02 -15.61
C GLU A 903 18.44 -35.91 -16.03
N ALA A 904 19.17 -36.09 -17.12
CA ALA A 904 20.09 -35.07 -17.63
C ALA A 904 19.36 -33.80 -18.10
N GLU A 905 18.18 -33.92 -18.75
CA GLU A 905 17.37 -32.78 -19.17
C GLU A 905 16.74 -32.04 -17.98
N ARG A 906 16.50 -32.73 -16.86
CA ARG A 906 16.04 -32.15 -15.58
C ARG A 906 17.20 -31.67 -14.69
N TRP A 907 18.37 -31.44 -15.26
CA TRP A 907 19.59 -31.03 -14.53
C TRP A 907 19.99 -31.95 -13.38
N ARG A 908 19.62 -33.23 -13.49
CA ARG A 908 19.79 -34.26 -12.46
C ARG A 908 19.10 -33.95 -11.14
N LEU A 909 18.13 -33.04 -11.15
CA LEU A 909 17.28 -32.77 -10.00
C LEU A 909 16.37 -33.97 -9.74
N PRO A 910 15.99 -34.23 -8.47
CA PRO A 910 14.93 -35.16 -8.13
C PRO A 910 13.63 -34.85 -8.87
N ASP A 911 12.84 -35.88 -9.15
CA ASP A 911 11.57 -35.75 -9.85
C ASP A 911 10.41 -35.55 -8.87
N THR A 912 10.52 -34.47 -8.09
CA THR A 912 9.64 -34.17 -6.93
C THR A 912 8.94 -32.81 -7.05
N LEU A 913 9.20 -32.07 -8.13
CA LEU A 913 8.71 -30.70 -8.31
C LEU A 913 7.35 -30.68 -9.00
N GLY A 914 6.42 -29.87 -8.48
CA GLY A 914 5.17 -29.51 -9.14
C GLY A 914 5.31 -28.14 -9.82
N VAL A 915 4.70 -27.99 -11.01
CA VAL A 915 4.67 -26.71 -11.73
C VAL A 915 3.22 -26.34 -12.06
N VAL A 916 2.80 -25.14 -11.67
CA VAL A 916 1.50 -24.56 -12.02
C VAL A 916 1.72 -23.37 -12.94
N THR A 917 1.29 -23.48 -14.18
CA THR A 917 1.38 -22.41 -15.17
C THR A 917 0.07 -21.64 -15.30
N SER A 918 0.18 -20.36 -15.59
CA SER A 918 -0.95 -19.45 -15.76
C SER A 918 -0.60 -18.33 -16.74
N THR A 919 -1.64 -17.80 -17.38
CA THR A 919 -1.54 -16.71 -18.33
C THR A 919 -2.37 -15.54 -17.82
N HIS A 920 -1.80 -14.33 -17.85
CA HIS A 920 -2.48 -13.10 -17.47
C HIS A 920 -2.36 -12.06 -18.59
N GLU A 921 -3.34 -11.16 -18.66
CA GLU A 921 -3.37 -10.07 -19.65
C GLU A 921 -2.25 -9.03 -19.42
N SER A 922 -1.78 -8.87 -18.18
CA SER A 922 -0.65 -7.98 -17.86
C SER A 922 -0.01 -8.31 -16.51
N LEU A 923 1.16 -7.73 -16.25
CA LEU A 923 1.89 -7.86 -14.99
C LEU A 923 1.06 -7.37 -13.80
N THR A 924 0.23 -6.33 -14.01
CA THR A 924 -0.65 -5.79 -12.96
C THR A 924 -1.74 -6.79 -12.56
N PHE A 925 -2.29 -7.54 -13.51
CA PHE A 925 -3.27 -8.60 -13.22
C PHE A 925 -2.61 -9.76 -12.48
N LEU A 926 -1.41 -10.18 -12.90
CA LEU A 926 -0.64 -11.19 -12.18
C LEU A 926 -0.38 -10.76 -10.73
N ALA A 927 0.05 -9.52 -10.49
CA ALA A 927 0.30 -9.02 -9.14
C ALA A 927 -0.95 -9.09 -8.25
N ARG A 928 -2.13 -8.75 -8.79
CA ARG A 928 -3.41 -8.85 -8.08
C ARG A 928 -3.81 -10.30 -7.78
N ASP A 929 -3.65 -11.20 -8.75
CA ASP A 929 -4.15 -12.58 -8.66
C ASP A 929 -3.13 -13.54 -8.03
N SER A 930 -1.86 -13.12 -7.91
CA SER A 930 -0.75 -13.90 -7.33
C SER A 930 -1.10 -14.46 -5.95
N SER A 931 -1.69 -13.66 -5.07
CA SER A 931 -2.09 -14.10 -3.73
C SER A 931 -3.16 -15.20 -3.76
N ALA A 932 -4.09 -15.14 -4.72
CA ALA A 932 -5.12 -16.16 -4.89
C ALA A 932 -4.52 -17.46 -5.46
N LEU A 933 -3.60 -17.34 -6.43
CA LEU A 933 -2.86 -18.47 -7.00
C LEU A 933 -2.01 -19.18 -5.94
N THR A 934 -1.22 -18.44 -5.15
CA THR A 934 -0.43 -19.00 -4.06
C THR A 934 -1.31 -19.68 -3.02
N THR A 935 -2.44 -19.06 -2.64
CA THR A 935 -3.38 -19.67 -1.68
C THR A 935 -3.94 -20.99 -2.23
N ALA A 936 -4.31 -21.04 -3.50
CA ALA A 936 -4.81 -22.26 -4.13
C ALA A 936 -3.75 -23.38 -4.12
N VAL A 937 -2.50 -23.08 -4.46
CA VAL A 937 -1.41 -24.06 -4.41
C VAL A 937 -1.20 -24.59 -2.99
N LEU A 938 -1.20 -23.70 -1.98
CA LEU A 938 -1.07 -24.09 -0.57
C LEU A 938 -2.23 -24.97 -0.10
N ASP A 939 -3.46 -24.63 -0.45
CA ASP A 939 -4.66 -25.39 -0.05
C ASP A 939 -4.77 -26.76 -0.75
N ASP A 940 -4.35 -26.85 -2.02
CA ASP A 940 -4.51 -28.05 -2.84
C ASP A 940 -3.36 -29.07 -2.62
N HIS A 941 -2.14 -28.60 -2.34
CA HIS A 941 -0.95 -29.44 -2.29
C HIS A 941 -0.31 -29.55 -0.90
N PHE A 942 -0.53 -28.60 0.00
CA PHE A 942 0.11 -28.60 1.32
C PHE A 942 -0.90 -28.89 2.43
N THR A 943 -0.45 -29.61 3.46
CA THR A 943 -1.25 -29.82 4.67
C THR A 943 -0.79 -28.85 5.75
N PRO A 944 -1.66 -28.00 6.32
CA PRO A 944 -1.24 -27.08 7.37
C PRO A 944 -0.68 -27.86 8.56
N ALA A 945 0.52 -27.46 9.03
CA ALA A 945 1.12 -28.01 10.25
C ALA A 945 0.28 -27.74 11.52
N TRP A 946 -0.73 -26.86 11.41
CA TRP A 946 -1.66 -26.53 12.48
C TRP A 946 -3.10 -26.75 12.01
N SER A 947 -3.76 -27.78 12.51
CA SER A 947 -5.18 -28.00 12.27
C SER A 947 -5.92 -28.29 13.58
N THR A 948 -7.23 -28.10 13.62
CA THR A 948 -8.03 -28.46 14.81
C THR A 948 -7.90 -29.94 15.22
N ASN A 949 -7.40 -30.80 14.33
CA ASN A 949 -7.18 -32.22 14.56
C ASN A 949 -5.69 -32.57 14.83
N ASP A 950 -4.76 -31.65 14.57
CA ASP A 950 -3.32 -31.77 14.84
C ASP A 950 -2.75 -30.39 15.26
N PRO A 951 -2.96 -29.99 16.53
CA PRO A 951 -2.60 -28.67 17.06
C PRO A 951 -1.23 -28.60 17.76
#